data_AF-A0A6L8K0Z5-F1
#
_entry.id   AF-A0A6L8K0Z5-F1
#
_cell.length_a   1.000
_cell.length_b   1.000
_cell.length_c   1.000
_cell.angle_alpha   90.00
_cell.angle_beta   90.00
_cell.angle_gamma   90.00
#
_symmetry.space_group_name_H-M   'P 1'
#
loop_
_entity.id
_entity.type
_entity.pdbx_description
1 polymer ?
#
loop_
_entity_poly.entity_id
_entity_poly.type
_entity_poly.pdbx_seq_one_letter_code
_entity_poly.pdbx_strand_id
1 'polypeptide(L)'
;MHISSRALAVYATSLSLLLSGCSGSSDSSSATTASTSTSGPAISLQPASAIIPAGSNSVLSVVATGSGLTYQWYLGGASIIGATSSIYTATEAGTFYVVVTSSAGSVTSVNAVITVSSAPVITAQPSGATILTGTSQALSVTADGLEMGYQWYKDGAAIDGATHPSYTASAAGSYKVAITNTAGTTTSSAAVIAVSSSVTAPAINVQPVAQTVNAGASATLWVTVNGVSPAYQWYRNDVAIAGATERIYKINTVNASSAGNYKLVVSNTAGTVTSSSVALTVNVVNPGANTPGVVNAANAFLATLSTDQKTVATSATSATTVLFDYALANANQWTNLPGARHGLRLNTTTLSAAQLAAANVVIAKALSANGITLLNELRAADQVLAGGMAAGGGAGAGGGTGGGTMPGGTPPTDGTGTGMPPTDGTFTPPTDGTGTAPGGMVGTGGTGLALDYGTDLYSIAFVGTPSNTTPWILQIAGHHLAYNITYNTGKVSATPNFVGVEPPNWTVGADGTVNVTANASSAGKQHAPMEKQRAAVYNLAEAIYVDSAASAAAKLSSTFTDVIMGASGNSDGNFKTLVYPTSGRGLQYSAMSAKQQSYVRAAIEAWVNTQASDVAATLLGAYLADDALASTYVAYAVGQNGVKADFSAYPNSAASPLEAQRSYIRIDGPRVWIEFVVQQGVVYGTDIHYHTIWRDKTNDYGGSF
;
A
#
# COMPACT_ATOMS: atom_id res chain seq x y z
N MET A 1 -12.51 -3.78 66.21
CA MET A 1 -13.55 -4.74 66.66
C MET A 1 -13.43 -5.98 65.77
N HIS A 2 -13.82 -7.16 66.27
CA HIS A 2 -13.52 -8.48 65.67
C HIS A 2 -12.04 -8.91 65.66
N ILE A 3 -11.84 -10.22 65.47
CA ILE A 3 -10.77 -11.03 66.08
C ILE A 3 -10.27 -12.11 65.10
N SER A 4 -8.95 -12.22 64.94
CA SER A 4 -8.16 -13.43 64.61
C SER A 4 -6.69 -13.05 64.84
N SER A 5 -5.75 -13.91 65.25
CA SER A 5 -5.59 -15.34 64.95
C SER A 5 -5.14 -16.18 66.16
N ARG A 6 -5.06 -17.51 65.97
CA ARG A 6 -4.78 -18.50 67.03
C ARG A 6 -3.28 -18.77 67.18
N ALA A 7 -2.85 -18.96 68.42
CA ALA A 7 -1.59 -19.62 68.74
C ALA A 7 -1.66 -21.14 68.46
N LEU A 8 -0.51 -21.76 68.18
CA LEU A 8 -0.36 -23.22 68.07
C LEU A 8 0.63 -23.70 69.14
N ALA A 9 0.16 -24.55 70.06
CA ALA A 9 0.98 -25.15 71.11
C ALA A 9 1.37 -26.58 70.72
N VAL A 10 2.62 -26.96 70.98
CA VAL A 10 3.12 -28.33 70.78
C VAL A 10 3.21 -29.01 72.14
N TYR A 11 2.64 -30.22 72.25
CA TYR A 11 2.61 -31.00 73.48
C TYR A 11 3.97 -31.65 73.78
N ALA A 12 4.32 -31.68 75.06
CA ALA A 12 5.26 -32.66 75.61
C ALA A 12 4.47 -33.86 76.17
N THR A 13 4.96 -35.08 75.91
CA THR A 13 4.45 -36.32 76.52
C THR A 13 5.59 -37.05 77.21
N SER A 14 5.47 -37.25 78.52
CA SER A 14 6.46 -37.93 79.36
C SER A 14 6.26 -39.44 79.39
N LEU A 15 7.37 -40.18 79.52
CA LEU A 15 7.40 -41.63 79.68
C LEU A 15 7.22 -42.02 81.15
N SER A 16 6.46 -43.08 81.43
CA SER A 16 6.41 -43.75 82.73
C SER A 16 6.25 -45.27 82.56
N LEU A 17 6.51 -46.04 83.63
CA LEU A 17 6.93 -47.44 83.60
C LEU A 17 6.15 -48.26 84.63
N LEU A 18 5.85 -49.56 84.38
CA LEU A 18 6.05 -50.71 85.31
C LEU A 18 5.32 -52.04 84.93
N LEU A 19 6.13 -53.10 84.80
CA LEU A 19 5.96 -54.53 85.16
C LEU A 19 4.57 -55.24 85.24
N SER A 20 4.43 -56.33 84.47
CA SER A 20 4.29 -57.76 84.88
C SER A 20 4.13 -58.61 83.60
N GLY A 21 4.78 -59.76 83.35
CA GLY A 21 4.83 -61.01 84.13
C GLY A 21 3.82 -62.01 83.52
N CYS A 22 4.13 -63.25 83.14
CA CYS A 22 5.35 -64.08 83.18
C CYS A 22 5.34 -65.00 81.89
N SER A 23 5.90 -66.21 81.71
CA SER A 23 6.68 -67.20 82.48
C SER A 23 7.25 -68.29 81.55
N GLY A 24 8.37 -68.93 81.90
CA GLY A 24 8.95 -70.13 81.24
C GLY A 24 10.20 -69.83 80.41
N SER A 25 11.32 -70.58 80.48
CA SER A 25 11.63 -71.81 81.24
C SER A 25 13.08 -71.77 81.80
N SER A 26 13.47 -72.76 82.60
CA SER A 26 14.84 -73.03 83.11
C SER A 26 15.89 -73.11 81.97
N ASP A 27 17.19 -72.88 82.20
CA ASP A 27 18.01 -73.48 83.26
C ASP A 27 19.32 -72.73 83.65
N SER A 28 19.97 -73.25 84.69
CA SER A 28 21.37 -73.14 85.15
C SER A 28 22.26 -71.92 84.82
N SER A 29 22.65 -71.27 85.91
CA SER A 29 23.81 -70.39 86.14
C SER A 29 25.09 -70.62 85.31
N SER A 30 25.69 -69.52 84.84
CA SER A 30 27.15 -69.26 84.92
C SER A 30 27.44 -67.77 84.77
N ALA A 31 28.39 -67.24 85.56
CA ALA A 31 28.74 -65.81 85.53
C ALA A 31 29.86 -65.54 84.51
N THR A 32 29.49 -65.14 83.30
CA THR A 32 30.44 -64.67 82.28
C THR A 32 30.70 -63.17 82.47
N THR A 33 31.96 -62.75 82.50
CA THR A 33 32.33 -61.33 82.54
C THR A 33 31.99 -60.65 81.22
N ALA A 34 30.83 -60.02 81.15
CA ALA A 34 30.43 -59.19 80.01
C ALA A 34 31.35 -57.96 79.91
N SER A 35 32.33 -58.04 79.01
CA SER A 35 33.10 -56.88 78.58
C SER A 35 32.13 -55.92 77.86
N THR A 36 31.71 -54.87 78.56
CA THR A 36 30.83 -53.85 77.99
C THR A 36 31.63 -53.05 76.96
N SER A 37 31.37 -53.31 75.68
CA SER A 37 31.85 -52.48 74.58
C SER A 37 31.26 -51.07 74.73
N THR A 38 32.01 -50.18 75.40
CA THR A 38 31.67 -48.77 75.57
C THR A 38 31.61 -48.10 74.21
N SER A 39 30.39 -47.95 73.67
CA SER A 39 30.18 -47.19 72.44
C SER A 39 30.74 -45.77 72.62
N GLY A 40 31.47 -45.29 71.60
CA GLY A 40 31.90 -43.90 71.54
C GLY A 40 30.71 -42.93 71.55
N PRO A 41 30.95 -41.64 71.88
CA PRO A 41 29.90 -40.64 71.87
C PRO A 41 29.38 -40.42 70.45
N ALA A 42 28.06 -40.31 70.29
CA ALA A 42 27.42 -40.08 69.00
C ALA A 42 26.35 -38.99 69.10
N ILE A 43 26.36 -38.02 68.18
CA ILE A 43 25.42 -36.89 68.17
C ILE A 43 24.19 -37.25 67.31
N SER A 44 23.00 -37.12 67.89
CA SER A 44 21.70 -37.37 67.23
C SER A 44 20.88 -36.09 66.96
N LEU A 45 21.14 -35.00 67.68
CA LEU A 45 20.66 -33.66 67.32
C LEU A 45 21.85 -32.70 67.27
N GLN A 46 22.00 -32.03 66.12
CA GLN A 46 23.05 -31.05 65.86
C GLN A 46 22.59 -29.63 66.23
N PRO A 47 23.50 -28.72 66.61
CA PRO A 47 23.17 -27.31 66.80
C PRO A 47 22.82 -26.66 65.45
N ALA A 48 21.88 -25.71 65.46
CA ALA A 48 21.39 -25.03 64.28
C ALA A 48 21.93 -23.59 64.17
N SER A 49 22.24 -23.15 62.95
CA SER A 49 22.53 -21.75 62.62
C SER A 49 21.30 -20.86 62.85
N ALA A 50 21.50 -19.60 63.23
CA ALA A 50 20.43 -18.64 63.47
C ALA A 50 20.86 -17.19 63.18
N ILE A 51 19.89 -16.34 62.82
CA ILE A 51 20.06 -14.89 62.81
C ILE A 51 19.42 -14.35 64.10
N ILE A 52 20.16 -13.54 64.86
CA ILE A 52 19.68 -12.90 66.10
C ILE A 52 19.81 -11.38 66.02
N PRO A 53 18.84 -10.60 66.52
CA PRO A 53 19.02 -9.16 66.66
C PRO A 53 20.17 -8.81 67.60
N ALA A 54 20.86 -7.68 67.34
CA ALA A 54 21.87 -7.16 68.26
C ALA A 54 21.35 -7.04 69.71
N GLY A 55 22.07 -7.63 70.66
CA GLY A 55 21.67 -7.70 72.07
C GLY A 55 20.68 -8.82 72.44
N SER A 56 20.25 -9.64 71.48
CA SER A 56 19.49 -10.88 71.72
C SER A 56 20.42 -12.09 71.89
N ASN A 57 19.87 -13.30 72.01
CA ASN A 57 20.63 -14.54 72.02
C ASN A 57 19.91 -15.67 71.26
N SER A 58 20.66 -16.72 70.94
CA SER A 58 20.15 -18.02 70.48
C SER A 58 20.67 -19.13 71.40
N VAL A 59 19.82 -20.11 71.70
CA VAL A 59 20.22 -21.31 72.47
C VAL A 59 20.62 -22.41 71.50
N LEU A 60 21.93 -22.60 71.35
CA LEU A 60 22.49 -23.77 70.69
C LEU A 60 22.33 -24.98 71.60
N SER A 61 22.03 -26.14 71.01
CA SER A 61 21.86 -27.39 71.75
C SER A 61 22.41 -28.57 70.96
N VAL A 62 22.85 -29.60 71.67
CA VAL A 62 23.26 -30.90 71.12
C VAL A 62 22.56 -32.01 71.90
N VAL A 63 22.11 -33.05 71.22
CA VAL A 63 21.73 -34.32 71.86
C VAL A 63 22.72 -35.37 71.43
N ALA A 64 23.30 -36.07 72.41
CA ALA A 64 24.30 -37.10 72.19
C ALA A 64 24.04 -38.33 73.07
N THR A 65 24.43 -39.50 72.58
CA THR A 65 24.35 -40.79 73.28
C THR A 65 25.74 -41.30 73.64
N GLY A 66 25.83 -42.06 74.72
CA GLY A 66 27.06 -42.59 75.31
C GLY A 66 27.08 -42.47 76.84
N SER A 67 28.03 -43.12 77.50
CA SER A 67 28.20 -43.07 78.95
C SER A 67 29.27 -42.06 79.36
N GLY A 68 29.04 -41.31 80.44
CA GLY A 68 30.03 -40.38 81.00
C GLY A 68 30.40 -39.21 80.07
N LEU A 69 29.40 -38.66 79.36
CA LEU A 69 29.62 -37.59 78.39
C LEU A 69 30.03 -36.27 79.05
N THR A 70 31.09 -35.65 78.54
CA THR A 70 31.44 -34.25 78.77
C THR A 70 31.33 -33.45 77.48
N TYR A 71 31.07 -32.15 77.60
CA TYR A 71 30.92 -31.23 76.47
C TYR A 71 31.95 -30.12 76.59
N GLN A 72 32.37 -29.55 75.46
CA GLN A 72 33.10 -28.29 75.40
C GLN A 72 32.69 -27.54 74.12
N TRP A 73 32.11 -26.35 74.27
CA TRP A 73 31.79 -25.48 73.13
C TRP A 73 32.99 -24.66 72.68
N TYR A 74 33.03 -24.35 71.40
CA TYR A 74 34.06 -23.58 70.73
C TYR A 74 33.42 -22.46 69.90
N LEU A 75 34.10 -21.32 69.79
CA LEU A 75 33.78 -20.21 68.90
C LEU A 75 35.00 -19.89 68.03
N GLY A 76 34.85 -19.95 66.70
CA GLY A 76 35.93 -19.63 65.76
C GLY A 76 37.18 -20.52 65.88
N GLY A 77 37.05 -21.69 66.51
CA GLY A 77 38.15 -22.61 66.83
C GLY A 77 38.74 -22.45 68.25
N ALA A 78 38.41 -21.38 68.98
CA ALA A 78 38.81 -21.19 70.37
C ALA A 78 37.82 -21.85 71.34
N SER A 79 38.33 -22.46 72.42
CA SER A 79 37.50 -23.09 73.47
C SER A 79 36.83 -22.04 74.36
N ILE A 80 35.53 -22.14 74.56
CA ILE A 80 34.75 -21.20 75.39
C ILE A 80 34.83 -21.65 76.86
N ILE A 81 35.59 -20.92 77.68
CA ILE A 81 35.88 -21.31 79.08
C ILE A 81 34.57 -21.50 79.87
N GLY A 82 34.41 -22.68 80.46
CA GLY A 82 33.25 -23.04 81.29
C GLY A 82 31.99 -23.49 80.52
N ALA A 83 31.99 -23.45 79.19
CA ALA A 83 30.87 -23.90 78.37
C ALA A 83 30.86 -25.43 78.22
N THR A 84 30.51 -26.15 79.31
CA THR A 84 30.60 -27.61 79.41
C THR A 84 29.25 -28.35 79.48
N SER A 85 28.16 -27.66 79.11
CA SER A 85 26.80 -28.21 79.04
C SER A 85 26.44 -28.67 77.62
N SER A 86 25.40 -29.48 77.48
CA SER A 86 24.80 -29.85 76.18
C SER A 86 24.05 -28.69 75.50
N ILE A 87 23.95 -27.54 76.16
CA ILE A 87 23.41 -26.29 75.60
C ILE A 87 24.39 -25.13 75.79
N TYR A 88 24.35 -24.15 74.89
CA TYR A 88 25.10 -22.90 75.00
C TYR A 88 24.27 -21.72 74.47
N THR A 89 24.25 -20.61 75.22
CA THR A 89 23.53 -19.40 74.85
C THR A 89 24.47 -18.43 74.14
N ALA A 90 24.37 -18.35 72.81
CA ALA A 90 25.19 -17.48 71.98
C ALA A 90 24.57 -16.07 71.86
N THR A 91 25.31 -15.05 72.26
CA THR A 91 24.94 -13.62 72.19
C THR A 91 25.70 -12.84 71.10
N GLU A 92 26.68 -13.47 70.45
CA GLU A 92 27.59 -12.83 69.49
C GLU A 92 27.65 -13.59 68.17
N ALA A 93 28.10 -12.91 67.11
CA ALA A 93 28.20 -13.49 65.79
C ALA A 93 29.44 -14.39 65.65
N GLY A 94 29.28 -15.53 64.97
CA GLY A 94 30.40 -16.41 64.63
C GLY A 94 30.00 -17.87 64.46
N THR A 95 31.02 -18.70 64.24
CA THR A 95 30.86 -20.14 64.01
C THR A 95 31.10 -20.91 65.30
N PHE A 96 30.05 -21.56 65.80
CA PHE A 96 30.05 -22.35 67.01
C PHE A 96 30.00 -23.85 66.70
N TYR A 97 30.70 -24.66 67.49
CA TYR A 97 30.57 -26.12 67.51
C TYR A 97 30.84 -26.65 68.92
N VAL A 98 30.46 -27.90 69.17
CA VAL A 98 30.70 -28.59 70.45
C VAL A 98 31.45 -29.90 70.22
N VAL A 99 32.47 -30.16 71.03
CA VAL A 99 33.12 -31.47 71.12
C VAL A 99 32.50 -32.22 72.28
N VAL A 100 31.95 -33.40 72.02
CA VAL A 100 31.39 -34.32 73.01
C VAL A 100 32.40 -35.44 73.24
N THR A 101 32.80 -35.68 74.48
CA THR A 101 33.86 -36.63 74.83
C THR A 101 33.36 -37.65 75.85
N SER A 102 33.85 -38.88 75.78
CA SER A 102 33.72 -39.91 76.82
C SER A 102 35.05 -40.67 76.98
N SER A 103 35.09 -41.65 77.89
CA SER A 103 36.24 -42.57 78.02
C SER A 103 36.50 -43.43 76.78
N ALA A 104 35.57 -43.48 75.82
CA ALA A 104 35.67 -44.26 74.58
C ALA A 104 36.04 -43.43 73.34
N GLY A 105 36.24 -42.11 73.47
CA GLY A 105 36.61 -41.22 72.37
C GLY A 105 35.85 -39.89 72.38
N SER A 106 35.94 -39.14 71.29
CA SER A 106 35.21 -37.87 71.11
C SER A 106 34.59 -37.73 69.72
N VAL A 107 33.57 -36.88 69.62
CA VAL A 107 32.88 -36.51 68.39
C VAL A 107 32.62 -35.01 68.38
N THR A 108 32.83 -34.36 67.23
CA THR A 108 32.56 -32.94 67.04
C THR A 108 31.20 -32.76 66.36
N SER A 109 30.43 -31.75 66.77
CA SER A 109 29.20 -31.36 66.06
C SER A 109 29.51 -30.77 64.68
N VAL A 110 28.47 -30.60 63.87
CA VAL A 110 28.55 -29.65 62.74
C VAL A 110 28.67 -28.21 63.28
N ASN A 111 29.10 -27.30 62.40
CA ASN A 111 29.14 -25.87 62.68
C ASN A 111 27.73 -25.26 62.66
N ALA A 112 27.34 -24.59 63.73
CA ALA A 112 26.23 -23.67 63.77
C ALA A 112 26.76 -22.22 63.62
N VAL A 113 26.24 -21.48 62.65
CA VAL A 113 26.62 -20.08 62.42
C VAL A 113 25.57 -19.16 63.04
N ILE A 114 26.00 -18.30 63.96
CA ILE A 114 25.19 -17.21 64.48
C ILE A 114 25.56 -15.94 63.73
N THR A 115 24.56 -15.28 63.16
CA THR A 115 24.70 -13.95 62.54
C THR A 115 23.94 -12.94 63.36
N VAL A 116 24.58 -11.83 63.72
CA VAL A 116 23.89 -10.71 64.39
C VAL A 116 23.30 -9.76 63.34
N SER A 117 21.99 -9.53 63.37
CA SER A 117 21.30 -8.55 62.52
C SER A 117 21.18 -7.19 63.21
N SER A 118 21.30 -6.12 62.41
CA SER A 118 20.94 -4.75 62.75
C SER A 118 19.65 -4.34 62.04
N ALA A 119 18.99 -3.29 62.53
CA ALA A 119 17.90 -2.65 61.79
C ALA A 119 18.40 -2.17 60.39
N PRO A 120 17.53 -2.08 59.37
CA PRO A 120 17.93 -1.70 58.02
C PRO A 120 18.49 -0.27 57.92
N VAL A 121 19.47 -0.04 57.04
CA VAL A 121 20.09 1.28 56.83
C VAL A 121 19.76 1.79 55.42
N ILE A 122 19.02 2.89 55.30
CA ILE A 122 18.69 3.48 54.00
C ILE A 122 19.90 4.22 53.43
N THR A 123 20.40 3.75 52.29
CA THR A 123 21.57 4.29 51.57
C THR A 123 21.19 5.18 50.38
N ALA A 124 19.97 5.05 49.84
CA ALA A 124 19.40 6.02 48.90
C ALA A 124 17.92 6.28 49.23
N GLN A 125 17.57 7.55 49.41
CA GLN A 125 16.20 8.00 49.71
C GLN A 125 15.37 8.18 48.43
N PRO A 126 14.04 8.00 48.49
CA PRO A 126 13.15 8.33 47.37
C PRO A 126 13.08 9.85 47.15
N SER A 127 13.14 10.27 45.87
CA SER A 127 12.98 11.68 45.49
C SER A 127 11.52 12.03 45.21
N GLY A 128 11.11 13.22 45.65
CA GLY A 128 9.86 13.84 45.19
C GLY A 128 9.95 14.32 43.73
N ALA A 129 8.80 14.68 43.16
CA ALA A 129 8.65 15.20 41.79
C ALA A 129 7.33 15.96 41.61
N THR A 130 7.24 16.78 40.55
CA THR A 130 5.95 17.26 40.03
C THR A 130 5.58 16.44 38.81
N ILE A 131 4.47 15.70 38.89
CA ILE A 131 3.87 14.97 37.76
C ILE A 131 2.71 15.78 37.16
N LEU A 132 2.20 15.34 36.02
CA LEU A 132 1.02 15.93 35.38
C LEU A 132 -0.21 15.09 35.72
N THR A 133 -1.39 15.71 35.67
CA THR A 133 -2.66 15.00 35.86
C THR A 133 -2.76 13.81 34.90
N GLY A 134 -2.83 12.59 35.46
CA GLY A 134 -2.91 11.34 34.71
C GLY A 134 -1.58 10.66 34.36
N THR A 135 -0.43 11.22 34.73
CA THR A 135 0.88 10.53 34.65
C THR A 135 1.30 9.93 36.00
N SER A 136 2.50 9.36 36.10
CA SER A 136 3.02 8.81 37.35
C SER A 136 4.55 8.87 37.42
N GLN A 137 5.10 8.83 38.63
CA GLN A 137 6.53 8.78 38.92
C GLN A 137 6.86 7.49 39.67
N ALA A 138 7.91 6.79 39.26
CA ALA A 138 8.48 5.70 40.05
C ALA A 138 9.30 6.28 41.21
N LEU A 139 8.93 5.92 42.44
CA LEU A 139 9.71 6.12 43.66
C LEU A 139 10.53 4.85 43.93
N SER A 140 11.74 4.99 44.47
CA SER A 140 12.60 3.88 44.86
C SER A 140 13.40 4.20 46.12
N VAL A 141 13.76 3.16 46.87
CA VAL A 141 14.66 3.24 48.02
C VAL A 141 15.77 2.19 47.86
N THR A 142 16.99 2.52 48.27
CA THR A 142 18.07 1.54 48.45
C THR A 142 18.40 1.46 49.93
N ALA A 143 18.53 0.25 50.45
CA ALA A 143 18.88 0.02 51.85
C ALA A 143 19.70 -1.26 52.02
N ASP A 144 20.54 -1.27 53.04
CA ASP A 144 21.35 -2.41 53.44
C ASP A 144 20.74 -3.07 54.68
N GLY A 145 20.66 -4.41 54.68
CA GLY A 145 20.12 -5.18 55.79
C GLY A 145 19.83 -6.63 55.42
N LEU A 146 19.67 -7.49 56.43
CA LEU A 146 19.20 -8.86 56.27
C LEU A 146 17.67 -8.91 56.40
N GLU A 147 17.02 -9.84 55.70
CA GLU A 147 15.59 -10.19 55.84
C GLU A 147 14.62 -8.98 55.83
N MET A 148 14.83 -8.06 54.88
CA MET A 148 14.07 -6.82 54.78
C MET A 148 12.69 -7.01 54.12
N GLY A 149 11.63 -6.68 54.87
CA GLY A 149 10.30 -6.38 54.33
C GLY A 149 10.11 -4.87 54.15
N TYR A 150 9.28 -4.47 53.17
CA TYR A 150 8.98 -3.07 52.86
C TYR A 150 7.48 -2.80 53.01
N GLN A 151 7.11 -1.55 53.34
CA GLN A 151 5.73 -1.06 53.24
C GLN A 151 5.74 0.42 52.87
N TRP A 152 5.12 0.79 51.74
CA TRP A 152 4.93 2.20 51.37
C TRP A 152 3.71 2.81 52.07
N TYR A 153 3.80 4.11 52.31
CA TYR A 153 2.78 4.95 52.93
C TYR A 153 2.55 6.20 52.07
N LYS A 154 1.30 6.67 52.01
CA LYS A 154 0.91 7.95 51.45
C LYS A 154 0.20 8.77 52.52
N ASP A 155 0.68 9.98 52.79
CA ASP A 155 0.08 10.93 53.74
C ASP A 155 -0.16 10.35 55.16
N GLY A 156 0.62 9.32 55.54
CA GLY A 156 0.53 8.59 56.81
C GLY A 156 -0.28 7.28 56.76
N ALA A 157 -1.10 7.07 55.74
CA ALA A 157 -1.81 5.79 55.54
C ALA A 157 -0.92 4.78 54.80
N ALA A 158 -1.02 3.49 55.16
CA ALA A 158 -0.35 2.42 54.42
C ALA A 158 -1.00 2.24 53.04
N ILE A 159 -0.22 1.81 52.04
CA ILE A 159 -0.68 1.50 50.70
C ILE A 159 -0.73 -0.03 50.54
N ASP A 160 -1.94 -0.58 50.40
CA ASP A 160 -2.13 -2.05 50.32
C ASP A 160 -1.32 -2.67 49.18
N GLY A 161 -0.61 -3.76 49.48
CA GLY A 161 0.24 -4.49 48.53
C GLY A 161 1.54 -3.80 48.11
N ALA A 162 1.83 -2.57 48.57
CA ALA A 162 3.05 -1.85 48.23
C ALA A 162 4.24 -2.29 49.09
N THR A 163 4.70 -3.53 48.89
CA THR A 163 5.70 -4.22 49.73
C THR A 163 7.06 -4.46 49.06
N HIS A 164 7.41 -3.63 48.08
CA HIS A 164 8.67 -3.70 47.32
C HIS A 164 9.54 -2.44 47.50
N PRO A 165 10.85 -2.47 47.19
CA PRO A 165 11.75 -1.30 47.27
C PRO A 165 11.42 -0.17 46.28
N SER A 166 10.42 -0.33 45.42
CA SER A 166 9.90 0.72 44.54
C SER A 166 8.37 0.76 44.52
N TYR A 167 7.82 1.93 44.19
CA TYR A 167 6.38 2.17 44.10
C TYR A 167 6.07 3.26 43.05
N THR A 168 5.04 3.05 42.22
CA THR A 168 4.65 4.01 41.17
C THR A 168 3.54 4.92 41.68
N ALA A 169 3.87 6.18 41.95
CA ALA A 169 2.96 7.19 42.47
C ALA A 169 2.30 8.01 41.35
N SER A 170 0.97 7.99 41.26
CA SER A 170 0.15 8.70 40.27
C SER A 170 -0.71 9.83 40.84
N ALA A 171 -0.60 10.10 42.15
CA ALA A 171 -1.42 11.08 42.87
C ALA A 171 -0.56 12.01 43.73
N ALA A 172 -1.04 13.23 43.98
CA ALA A 172 -0.37 14.18 44.86
C ALA A 172 -0.38 13.69 46.31
N GLY A 173 0.73 13.82 47.02
CA GLY A 173 0.88 13.42 48.43
C GLY A 173 2.34 13.26 48.87
N SER A 174 2.53 13.09 50.18
CA SER A 174 3.81 12.79 50.82
C SER A 174 3.98 11.28 50.95
N TYR A 175 4.87 10.69 50.15
CA TYR A 175 5.17 9.26 50.16
C TYR A 175 6.37 8.93 51.06
N LYS A 176 6.29 7.81 51.77
CA LYS A 176 7.40 7.24 52.58
C LYS A 176 7.40 5.72 52.44
N VAL A 177 8.52 5.09 52.77
CA VAL A 177 8.62 3.63 52.93
C VAL A 177 9.23 3.28 54.28
N ALA A 178 8.60 2.35 54.99
CA ALA A 178 9.20 1.69 56.15
C ALA A 178 9.86 0.39 55.69
N ILE A 179 11.05 0.12 56.19
CA ILE A 179 11.84 -1.08 55.92
C ILE A 179 12.08 -1.77 57.26
N THR A 180 11.66 -3.02 57.38
CA THR A 180 11.63 -3.76 58.64
C THR A 180 12.36 -5.09 58.50
N ASN A 181 13.13 -5.48 59.52
CA ASN A 181 13.61 -6.84 59.71
C ASN A 181 13.49 -7.25 61.20
N THR A 182 14.02 -8.43 61.54
CA THR A 182 14.00 -8.97 62.92
C THR A 182 14.64 -8.07 63.97
N ALA A 183 15.53 -7.15 63.58
CA ALA A 183 16.25 -6.26 64.48
C ALA A 183 15.70 -4.82 64.53
N GLY A 184 14.68 -4.47 63.72
CA GLY A 184 13.99 -3.19 63.83
C GLY A 184 13.42 -2.66 62.53
N THR A 185 12.95 -1.40 62.57
CA THR A 185 12.36 -0.69 61.42
C THR A 185 13.02 0.65 61.22
N THR A 186 13.34 0.97 59.97
CA THR A 186 13.85 2.28 59.53
C THR A 186 12.92 2.86 58.46
N THR A 187 12.59 4.14 58.56
CA THR A 187 11.63 4.81 57.66
C THR A 187 12.31 5.90 56.85
N SER A 188 11.95 6.01 55.57
CA SER A 188 12.52 7.00 54.63
C SER A 188 12.15 8.45 54.97
N SER A 189 12.90 9.38 54.38
CA SER A 189 12.43 10.76 54.19
C SER A 189 11.17 10.79 53.31
N ALA A 190 10.44 11.91 53.35
CA ALA A 190 9.24 12.11 52.54
C ALA A 190 9.61 12.45 51.09
N ALA A 191 9.17 11.64 50.14
CA ALA A 191 9.12 11.98 48.72
C ALA A 191 7.77 12.65 48.42
N VAL A 192 7.77 13.97 48.22
CA VAL A 192 6.54 14.71 47.89
C VAL A 192 6.28 14.61 46.39
N ILE A 193 5.11 14.07 46.03
CA ILE A 193 4.56 14.16 44.68
C ILE A 193 3.57 15.33 44.63
N ALA A 194 3.79 16.27 43.72
CA ALA A 194 2.81 17.28 43.33
C ALA A 194 2.18 16.90 41.99
N VAL A 195 0.90 17.21 41.79
CA VAL A 195 0.20 17.04 40.51
C VAL A 195 -0.11 18.41 39.94
N SER A 196 0.36 18.69 38.72
CA SER A 196 0.00 19.90 37.97
C SER A 196 -1.03 19.60 36.89
N SER A 197 -2.09 20.42 36.84
CA SER A 197 -3.00 20.54 35.70
C SER A 197 -2.55 21.60 34.69
N SER A 198 -1.54 22.42 35.02
CA SER A 198 -1.06 23.50 34.17
C SER A 198 -0.11 22.96 33.09
N VAL A 199 -0.70 22.67 31.93
CA VAL A 199 -0.02 22.53 30.65
C VAL A 199 -0.19 23.83 29.84
N THR A 200 0.81 24.20 29.06
CA THR A 200 0.70 25.28 28.06
C THR A 200 0.44 24.69 26.68
N ALA A 201 -0.23 25.47 25.81
CA ALA A 201 -0.38 25.11 24.40
C ALA A 201 0.99 24.93 23.73
N PRO A 202 1.11 24.10 22.68
CA PRO A 202 2.39 23.88 22.01
C PRO A 202 2.89 25.15 21.32
N ALA A 203 4.21 25.30 21.21
CA ALA A 203 4.86 26.37 20.46
C ALA A 203 5.67 25.78 19.30
N ILE A 204 5.55 26.37 18.10
CA ILE A 204 6.37 26.00 16.93
C ILE A 204 7.59 26.92 16.90
N ASN A 205 8.75 26.38 17.28
CA ASN A 205 10.01 27.10 17.39
C ASN A 205 10.81 27.14 16.08
N VAL A 206 10.61 26.15 15.20
CA VAL A 206 11.10 26.19 13.82
C VAL A 206 9.92 25.90 12.90
N GLN A 207 9.63 26.86 12.03
CA GLN A 207 8.57 26.78 11.02
C GLN A 207 9.02 25.92 9.83
N PRO A 208 8.07 25.32 9.07
CA PRO A 208 8.42 24.69 7.81
C PRO A 208 8.87 25.75 6.79
N VAL A 209 9.60 25.31 5.77
CA VAL A 209 10.15 26.19 4.72
C VAL A 209 9.63 25.72 3.36
N ALA A 210 9.31 26.66 2.48
CA ALA A 210 8.89 26.36 1.10
C ALA A 210 10.01 25.64 0.32
N GLN A 211 9.63 24.71 -0.55
CA GLN A 211 10.57 23.90 -1.32
C GLN A 211 10.17 23.88 -2.80
N THR A 212 11.16 23.97 -3.69
CA THR A 212 10.99 23.68 -5.11
C THR A 212 11.70 22.37 -5.42
N VAL A 213 10.96 21.33 -5.80
CA VAL A 213 11.47 19.96 -5.95
C VAL A 213 11.13 19.40 -7.32
N ASN A 214 12.10 18.77 -7.98
CA ASN A 214 11.87 18.12 -9.28
C ASN A 214 10.94 16.90 -9.11
N ALA A 215 10.05 16.68 -10.07
CA ALA A 215 9.24 15.45 -10.11
C ALA A 215 10.14 14.20 -10.09
N GLY A 216 9.75 13.18 -9.33
CA GLY A 216 10.52 11.96 -9.07
C GLY A 216 11.47 12.01 -7.87
N ALA A 217 11.86 13.20 -7.37
CA ALA A 217 12.69 13.33 -6.17
C ALA A 217 11.87 13.29 -4.87
N SER A 218 12.51 13.14 -3.71
CA SER A 218 11.82 13.21 -2.40
C SER A 218 11.79 14.62 -1.82
N ALA A 219 10.68 15.01 -1.19
CA ALA A 219 10.57 16.24 -0.37
C ALA A 219 10.47 15.89 1.13
N THR A 220 10.80 16.84 2.01
CA THR A 220 10.63 16.66 3.47
C THR A 220 10.33 17.99 4.14
N LEU A 221 9.11 18.10 4.65
CA LEU A 221 8.65 19.23 5.47
C LEU A 221 8.75 18.84 6.94
N TRP A 222 9.11 19.78 7.81
CA TRP A 222 9.34 19.50 9.23
C TRP A 222 9.18 20.74 10.10
N VAL A 223 9.07 20.54 11.41
CA VAL A 223 9.09 21.58 12.45
C VAL A 223 9.92 21.17 13.66
N THR A 224 10.26 22.16 14.49
CA THR A 224 10.61 21.95 15.91
C THR A 224 9.48 22.50 16.78
N VAL A 225 9.01 21.69 17.73
CA VAL A 225 7.92 22.04 18.65
C VAL A 225 8.37 21.86 20.10
N ASN A 226 8.05 22.86 20.93
CA ASN A 226 8.08 22.74 22.38
C ASN A 226 6.64 22.54 22.90
N GLY A 227 6.43 21.56 23.77
CA GLY A 227 5.14 21.31 24.41
C GLY A 227 5.08 19.94 25.06
N VAL A 228 4.17 19.77 26.02
CA VAL A 228 3.86 18.45 26.60
C VAL A 228 2.97 17.68 25.64
N SER A 229 3.34 16.43 25.35
CA SER A 229 2.59 15.44 24.56
C SER A 229 1.82 16.02 23.35
N PRO A 230 2.50 16.73 22.43
CA PRO A 230 1.85 17.31 21.25
C PRO A 230 1.38 16.23 20.29
N ALA A 231 0.13 16.33 19.85
CA ALA A 231 -0.38 15.67 18.66
C ALA A 231 -0.14 16.54 17.42
N TYR A 232 0.07 15.91 16.26
CA TYR A 232 0.41 16.55 14.99
C TYR A 232 -0.60 16.15 13.91
N GLN A 233 -0.91 17.07 12.99
CA GLN A 233 -1.65 16.75 11.76
C GLN A 233 -1.23 17.71 10.63
N TRP A 234 -0.64 17.18 9.56
CA TRP A 234 -0.35 17.97 8.36
C TRP A 234 -1.58 18.14 7.46
N TYR A 235 -1.64 19.28 6.78
CA TYR A 235 -2.68 19.64 5.82
C TYR A 235 -2.03 20.05 4.50
N ARG A 236 -2.67 19.72 3.37
CA ARG A 236 -2.34 20.22 2.01
C ARG A 236 -3.58 20.92 1.48
N ASN A 237 -3.45 22.19 1.08
CA ASN A 237 -4.56 23.03 0.59
C ASN A 237 -5.76 22.98 1.55
N ASP A 238 -5.50 23.16 2.84
CA ASP A 238 -6.46 23.10 3.96
C ASP A 238 -7.20 21.76 4.19
N VAL A 239 -6.90 20.72 3.42
CA VAL A 239 -7.39 19.34 3.64
C VAL A 239 -6.37 18.54 4.46
N ALA A 240 -6.83 17.80 5.47
CA ALA A 240 -5.97 16.97 6.32
C ALA A 240 -5.39 15.77 5.54
N ILE A 241 -4.10 15.51 5.72
CA ILE A 241 -3.40 14.39 5.07
C ILE A 241 -3.49 13.15 5.96
N ALA A 242 -4.19 12.11 5.50
CA ALA A 242 -4.36 10.86 6.25
C ALA A 242 -3.00 10.25 6.65
N GLY A 243 -2.86 9.87 7.93
CA GLY A 243 -1.64 9.27 8.48
C GLY A 243 -0.45 10.23 8.67
N ALA A 244 -0.55 11.51 8.29
CA ALA A 244 0.52 12.49 8.47
C ALA A 244 0.53 13.09 9.89
N THR A 245 0.67 12.23 10.90
CA THR A 245 0.56 12.56 12.33
C THR A 245 1.90 12.75 13.03
N GLU A 246 2.93 13.15 12.28
CA GLU A 246 4.32 13.29 12.75
C GLU A 246 4.87 14.69 12.52
N ARG A 247 5.83 15.12 13.35
CA ARG A 247 6.51 16.42 13.22
C ARG A 247 7.39 16.56 11.96
N ILE A 248 7.62 15.46 11.25
CA ILE A 248 8.29 15.40 9.95
C ILE A 248 7.33 14.73 8.97
N TYR A 249 7.04 15.39 7.85
CA TYR A 249 6.29 14.83 6.74
C TYR A 249 7.21 14.65 5.53
N LYS A 250 7.51 13.39 5.19
CA LYS A 250 8.34 13.01 4.05
C LYS A 250 7.47 12.53 2.89
N ILE A 251 7.65 13.14 1.73
CA ILE A 251 7.10 12.66 0.45
C ILE A 251 8.24 11.89 -0.23
N ASN A 252 8.10 10.57 -0.34
CA ASN A 252 9.16 9.73 -0.91
C ASN A 252 9.39 9.99 -2.41
N THR A 253 8.31 10.24 -3.16
CA THR A 253 8.35 10.55 -4.60
C THR A 253 7.40 11.71 -4.88
N VAL A 254 7.93 12.86 -5.25
CA VAL A 254 7.17 14.07 -5.57
C VAL A 254 6.64 13.99 -7.00
N ASN A 255 5.37 14.33 -7.19
CA ASN A 255 4.67 14.34 -8.48
C ASN A 255 3.83 15.63 -8.62
N ALA A 256 3.16 15.85 -9.75
CA ALA A 256 2.40 17.08 -9.98
C ALA A 256 1.32 17.34 -8.90
N SER A 257 0.66 16.30 -8.39
CA SER A 257 -0.34 16.40 -7.31
C SER A 257 0.26 16.63 -5.92
N SER A 258 1.57 16.41 -5.72
CA SER A 258 2.28 16.82 -4.51
C SER A 258 2.42 18.35 -4.39
N ALA A 259 2.14 19.11 -5.44
CA ALA A 259 2.16 20.57 -5.38
C ALA A 259 1.03 21.11 -4.49
N GLY A 260 1.33 22.14 -3.69
CA GLY A 260 0.32 22.82 -2.89
C GLY A 260 0.88 23.57 -1.68
N ASN A 261 -0.03 24.19 -0.94
CA ASN A 261 0.24 24.87 0.32
C ASN A 261 0.13 23.88 1.48
N TYR A 262 1.23 23.67 2.19
CA TYR A 262 1.32 22.79 3.33
C TYR A 262 1.38 23.57 4.64
N LYS A 263 0.61 23.13 5.63
CA LYS A 263 0.68 23.62 7.02
C LYS A 263 0.54 22.45 7.99
N LEU A 264 1.05 22.64 9.20
CA LEU A 264 0.95 21.69 10.31
C LEU A 264 0.12 22.32 11.43
N VAL A 265 -0.88 21.57 11.91
CA VAL A 265 -1.59 21.87 13.16
C VAL A 265 -0.99 21.01 14.27
N VAL A 266 -0.74 21.61 15.42
CA VAL A 266 -0.15 20.96 16.60
C VAL A 266 -1.00 21.27 17.82
N SER A 267 -1.43 20.27 18.57
CA SER A 267 -2.33 20.43 19.71
C SER A 267 -1.94 19.61 20.93
N ASN A 268 -2.37 20.06 22.11
CA ASN A 268 -2.42 19.27 23.32
C ASN A 268 -3.66 19.69 24.15
N THR A 269 -3.80 19.19 25.38
CA THR A 269 -4.94 19.50 26.27
C THR A 269 -5.05 20.97 26.71
N ALA A 270 -4.03 21.81 26.45
CA ALA A 270 -4.07 23.24 26.73
C ALA A 270 -4.45 24.11 25.52
N GLY A 271 -4.45 23.57 24.30
CA GLY A 271 -4.80 24.30 23.10
C GLY A 271 -4.01 23.86 21.86
N THR A 272 -4.09 24.70 20.82
CA THR A 272 -3.62 24.39 19.46
C THR A 272 -2.84 25.56 18.87
N VAL A 273 -1.78 25.25 18.13
CA VAL A 273 -1.00 26.18 17.31
C VAL A 273 -0.96 25.67 15.87
N THR A 274 -0.87 26.58 14.89
CA THR A 274 -0.70 26.23 13.47
C THR A 274 0.59 26.84 12.95
N SER A 275 1.30 26.13 12.07
CA SER A 275 2.51 26.65 11.41
C SER A 275 2.19 27.77 10.42
N SER A 276 3.23 28.43 9.91
CA SER A 276 3.13 29.09 8.62
C SER A 276 2.67 28.10 7.53
N SER A 277 1.91 28.59 6.56
CA SER A 277 1.62 27.85 5.32
C SER A 277 2.77 28.06 4.34
N VAL A 278 3.30 26.98 3.78
CA VAL A 278 4.43 27.02 2.82
C VAL A 278 4.11 26.26 1.55
N ALA A 279 4.53 26.79 0.41
CA ALA A 279 4.37 26.13 -0.88
C ALA A 279 5.41 25.00 -1.03
N LEU A 280 4.93 23.79 -1.36
CA LEU A 280 5.73 22.82 -2.10
C LEU A 280 5.46 23.06 -3.59
N THR A 281 6.41 23.70 -4.25
CA THR A 281 6.40 23.89 -5.70
C THR A 281 7.02 22.66 -6.33
N VAL A 282 6.28 21.98 -7.20
CA VAL A 282 6.85 20.86 -7.96
C VAL A 282 7.35 21.40 -9.28
N ASN A 283 8.67 21.38 -9.45
CA ASN A 283 9.28 21.60 -10.74
C ASN A 283 9.01 20.35 -11.59
N VAL A 284 7.82 20.33 -12.21
CA VAL A 284 7.51 19.43 -13.31
C VAL A 284 8.30 19.93 -14.51
N VAL A 285 9.61 19.64 -14.48
CA VAL A 285 10.33 19.38 -15.72
C VAL A 285 9.63 18.15 -16.30
N ASN A 286 8.65 18.42 -17.15
CA ASN A 286 8.37 17.58 -18.29
C ASN A 286 9.50 17.95 -19.26
N PRO A 287 10.65 17.24 -19.27
CA PRO A 287 11.49 17.33 -20.44
C PRO A 287 10.57 16.89 -21.57
N GLY A 288 10.34 17.77 -22.55
CA GLY A 288 9.70 17.39 -23.80
C GLY A 288 10.63 16.40 -24.46
N ALA A 289 10.53 15.14 -24.06
CA ALA A 289 11.67 14.27 -24.14
C ALA A 289 11.73 13.72 -25.57
N ASN A 290 12.93 13.78 -26.12
CA ASN A 290 13.16 13.75 -27.56
C ASN A 290 12.41 14.84 -28.39
N THR A 291 11.71 15.86 -27.85
CA THR A 291 11.07 16.90 -28.68
C THR A 291 12.06 17.65 -29.58
N PRO A 292 13.27 18.04 -29.15
CA PRO A 292 14.26 18.62 -30.07
C PRO A 292 14.70 17.61 -31.15
N GLY A 293 14.71 16.31 -30.83
CA GLY A 293 15.00 15.24 -31.79
C GLY A 293 13.90 15.03 -32.82
N VAL A 294 12.63 15.14 -32.42
CA VAL A 294 11.47 15.09 -33.33
C VAL A 294 11.40 16.36 -34.19
N VAL A 295 11.61 17.55 -33.60
CA VAL A 295 11.66 18.83 -34.33
C VAL A 295 12.80 18.84 -35.35
N ASN A 296 13.98 18.32 -34.99
CA ASN A 296 15.10 18.17 -35.93
C ASN A 296 14.78 17.17 -37.06
N ALA A 297 14.14 16.04 -36.75
CA ALA A 297 13.70 15.07 -37.75
C ALA A 297 12.62 15.64 -38.69
N ALA A 298 11.63 16.35 -38.14
CA ALA A 298 10.55 16.98 -38.91
C ALA A 298 11.08 18.08 -39.85
N ASN A 299 12.00 18.91 -39.36
CA ASN A 299 12.67 19.92 -40.20
C ASN A 299 13.60 19.30 -41.25
N ALA A 300 14.27 18.17 -40.95
CA ALA A 300 15.02 17.41 -41.95
C ALA A 300 14.09 16.80 -43.02
N PHE A 301 12.91 16.29 -42.65
CA PHE A 301 11.89 15.85 -43.61
C PHE A 301 11.39 17.01 -44.49
N LEU A 302 11.02 18.16 -43.89
CA LEU A 302 10.66 19.37 -44.63
C LEU A 302 11.75 19.81 -45.61
N ALA A 303 13.03 19.68 -45.27
CA ALA A 303 14.13 19.99 -46.18
C ALA A 303 14.16 19.10 -47.44
N THR A 304 13.62 17.87 -47.38
CA THR A 304 13.54 16.96 -48.54
C THR A 304 12.34 17.19 -49.47
N LEU A 305 11.33 17.95 -49.03
CA LEU A 305 10.07 18.15 -49.76
C LEU A 305 10.15 19.25 -50.85
N SER A 306 9.30 19.16 -51.87
CA SER A 306 9.10 20.24 -52.86
C SER A 306 8.40 21.46 -52.23
N THR A 307 8.33 22.58 -52.96
CA THR A 307 7.56 23.76 -52.55
C THR A 307 6.09 23.39 -52.32
N ASP A 308 5.47 22.71 -53.28
CA ASP A 308 4.05 22.34 -53.24
C ASP A 308 3.74 21.40 -52.07
N GLN A 309 4.62 20.43 -51.81
CA GLN A 309 4.56 19.52 -50.65
C GLN A 309 4.69 20.23 -49.28
N LYS A 310 5.05 21.52 -49.27
CA LYS A 310 5.17 22.39 -48.08
C LYS A 310 4.22 23.59 -48.07
N THR A 311 3.49 23.85 -49.16
CA THR A 311 2.52 24.96 -49.21
C THR A 311 1.44 24.72 -48.16
N VAL A 312 1.27 25.64 -47.21
CA VAL A 312 0.31 25.47 -46.11
C VAL A 312 -1.11 25.35 -46.68
N ALA A 313 -1.80 24.26 -46.34
CA ALA A 313 -3.17 24.05 -46.79
C ALA A 313 -4.14 24.97 -46.03
N THR A 314 -4.86 25.80 -46.79
CA THR A 314 -5.99 26.61 -46.33
C THR A 314 -7.31 25.84 -46.26
N SER A 315 -7.34 24.63 -46.84
CA SER A 315 -8.42 23.66 -46.69
C SER A 315 -8.16 22.74 -45.51
N ALA A 316 -9.19 22.47 -44.71
CA ALA A 316 -9.19 21.41 -43.69
C ALA A 316 -9.29 20.00 -44.31
N THR A 317 -8.46 19.76 -45.32
CA THR A 317 -8.15 18.48 -46.00
C THR A 317 -7.23 18.78 -47.18
N SER A 318 -6.12 18.05 -47.29
CA SER A 318 -5.29 17.99 -48.50
C SER A 318 -4.39 16.76 -48.47
N ALA A 319 -4.21 16.09 -49.62
CA ALA A 319 -3.30 14.96 -49.81
C ALA A 319 -1.94 15.36 -50.43
N THR A 320 -1.76 16.65 -50.75
CA THR A 320 -0.63 17.13 -51.57
C THR A 320 0.41 17.95 -50.79
N THR A 321 0.15 18.24 -49.51
CA THR A 321 1.05 18.99 -48.62
C THR A 321 1.08 18.38 -47.22
N VAL A 322 2.20 18.58 -46.52
CA VAL A 322 2.36 18.15 -45.12
C VAL A 322 1.92 19.23 -44.11
N LEU A 323 1.88 20.53 -44.49
CA LEU A 323 1.69 21.64 -43.55
C LEU A 323 0.25 22.19 -43.55
N PHE A 324 -0.27 22.42 -42.34
CA PHE A 324 -1.60 22.97 -42.06
C PHE A 324 -1.51 24.03 -40.94
N ASP A 325 -2.41 25.01 -40.91
CA ASP A 325 -2.45 26.02 -39.86
C ASP A 325 -2.75 25.42 -38.47
N TYR A 326 -2.13 25.95 -37.41
CA TYR A 326 -2.37 25.52 -36.02
C TYR A 326 -3.74 26.01 -35.50
N ALA A 327 -4.79 25.28 -35.87
CA ALA A 327 -6.17 25.60 -35.55
C ALA A 327 -6.98 24.33 -35.24
N LEU A 328 -7.98 24.45 -34.37
CA LEU A 328 -8.90 23.37 -34.00
C LEU A 328 -9.48 22.66 -35.23
N ALA A 329 -9.86 23.42 -36.26
CA ALA A 329 -10.46 22.90 -37.49
C ALA A 329 -9.54 22.01 -38.35
N ASN A 330 -8.23 22.00 -38.08
CA ASN A 330 -7.27 21.05 -38.66
C ASN A 330 -6.95 19.92 -37.66
N ALA A 331 -6.80 20.24 -36.37
CA ALA A 331 -6.52 19.28 -35.32
C ALA A 331 -7.67 18.26 -35.08
N ASN A 332 -8.92 18.67 -35.28
CA ASN A 332 -10.11 17.84 -35.02
C ASN A 332 -10.57 16.96 -36.19
N GLN A 333 -9.90 17.01 -37.35
CA GLN A 333 -10.28 16.15 -38.48
C GLN A 333 -9.95 14.67 -38.21
N TRP A 334 -9.00 14.40 -37.30
CA TRP A 334 -8.39 13.08 -37.08
C TRP A 334 -8.54 12.61 -35.62
N THR A 335 -9.74 12.65 -35.03
CA THR A 335 -9.91 12.26 -33.60
C THR A 335 -10.27 10.79 -33.40
N ASN A 336 -10.99 10.18 -34.34
CA ASN A 336 -11.27 8.74 -34.35
C ASN A 336 -11.18 8.17 -35.77
N LEU A 337 -12.26 8.27 -36.55
CA LEU A 337 -12.40 7.71 -37.87
C LEU A 337 -12.16 8.82 -38.91
N PRO A 338 -11.02 8.83 -39.63
CA PRO A 338 -10.68 9.92 -40.52
C PRO A 338 -11.50 9.83 -41.81
N GLY A 339 -12.71 10.40 -41.78
CA GLY A 339 -13.61 10.52 -42.94
C GLY A 339 -12.98 11.24 -44.13
N ALA A 340 -11.92 12.02 -43.90
CA ALA A 340 -10.96 12.42 -44.92
C ALA A 340 -9.55 12.58 -44.34
N ARG A 341 -8.53 12.12 -45.09
CA ARG A 341 -7.13 12.13 -44.63
C ARG A 341 -6.35 13.32 -45.21
N HIS A 342 -5.63 14.01 -44.33
CA HIS A 342 -4.66 15.08 -44.58
C HIS A 342 -3.25 14.51 -44.87
N GLY A 343 -2.32 15.37 -45.25
CA GLY A 343 -0.90 15.06 -45.25
C GLY A 343 -0.42 14.29 -46.48
N LEU A 344 0.88 14.01 -46.49
CA LEU A 344 1.51 13.22 -47.56
C LEU A 344 1.41 11.73 -47.21
N ARG A 345 0.98 10.91 -48.17
CA ARG A 345 0.93 9.45 -48.00
C ARG A 345 2.33 8.86 -47.81
N LEU A 346 2.47 7.93 -46.87
CA LEU A 346 3.71 7.26 -46.48
C LEU A 346 4.05 6.09 -47.42
N ASN A 347 4.12 6.39 -48.72
CA ASN A 347 4.36 5.45 -49.82
C ASN A 347 5.33 6.04 -50.86
N THR A 348 5.76 5.23 -51.83
CA THR A 348 6.70 5.63 -52.89
C THR A 348 6.07 6.31 -54.11
N THR A 349 4.74 6.44 -54.15
CA THR A 349 4.03 7.18 -55.22
C THR A 349 3.82 8.65 -54.86
N THR A 350 3.86 8.99 -53.57
CA THR A 350 3.65 10.34 -53.03
C THR A 350 4.93 10.96 -52.45
N LEU A 351 5.87 10.12 -51.97
CA LEU A 351 7.18 10.52 -51.47
C LEU A 351 8.28 9.79 -52.23
N SER A 352 9.38 10.49 -52.55
CA SER A 352 10.60 9.83 -53.04
C SER A 352 11.19 8.92 -51.95
N ALA A 353 12.04 7.95 -52.31
CA ALA A 353 12.65 7.05 -51.34
C ALA A 353 13.41 7.78 -50.20
N ALA A 354 14.04 8.92 -50.51
CA ALA A 354 14.71 9.77 -49.52
C ALA A 354 13.71 10.54 -48.63
N GLN A 355 12.61 11.05 -49.20
CA GLN A 355 11.54 11.71 -48.46
C GLN A 355 10.83 10.72 -47.51
N LEU A 356 10.51 9.51 -47.98
CA LEU A 356 9.90 8.45 -47.20
C LEU A 356 10.81 7.96 -46.06
N ALA A 357 12.12 7.83 -46.33
CA ALA A 357 13.10 7.54 -45.29
C ALA A 357 13.14 8.64 -44.22
N ALA A 358 13.14 9.92 -44.62
CA ALA A 358 13.11 11.04 -43.68
C ALA A 358 11.80 11.09 -42.86
N ALA A 359 10.64 10.85 -43.48
CA ALA A 359 9.35 10.74 -42.78
C ALA A 359 9.37 9.62 -41.72
N ASN A 360 9.92 8.45 -42.06
CA ASN A 360 10.08 7.33 -41.12
C ASN A 360 11.00 7.68 -39.93
N VAL A 361 11.99 8.56 -40.11
CA VAL A 361 12.81 9.07 -38.99
C VAL A 361 12.00 9.97 -38.05
N VAL A 362 11.02 10.75 -38.54
CA VAL A 362 10.09 11.51 -37.69
C VAL A 362 9.26 10.55 -36.83
N ILE A 363 8.67 9.53 -37.46
CA ILE A 363 7.83 8.52 -36.81
C ILE A 363 8.64 7.75 -35.74
N ALA A 364 9.86 7.31 -36.09
CA ALA A 364 10.76 6.60 -35.18
C ALA A 364 11.38 7.48 -34.07
N LYS A 365 11.12 8.79 -34.08
CA LYS A 365 11.42 9.70 -32.98
C LYS A 365 10.20 9.97 -32.10
N ALA A 366 8.99 9.91 -32.62
CA ALA A 366 7.77 10.15 -31.85
C ALA A 366 7.26 8.91 -31.09
N LEU A 367 7.45 7.71 -31.65
CA LEU A 367 6.93 6.45 -31.12
C LEU A 367 8.03 5.58 -30.50
N SER A 368 7.65 4.69 -29.57
CA SER A 368 8.53 3.58 -29.15
C SER A 368 8.54 2.45 -30.19
N ALA A 369 9.40 1.45 -29.96
CA ALA A 369 9.32 0.18 -30.67
C ALA A 369 7.91 -0.45 -30.64
N ASN A 370 7.16 -0.31 -29.54
CA ASN A 370 5.78 -0.82 -29.47
C ASN A 370 4.83 -0.04 -30.41
N GLY A 371 4.97 1.30 -30.47
CA GLY A 371 4.15 2.14 -31.34
C GLY A 371 4.48 1.93 -32.82
N ILE A 372 5.75 1.69 -33.15
CA ILE A 372 6.21 1.33 -34.50
C ILE A 372 5.69 -0.06 -34.90
N THR A 373 5.78 -1.05 -34.01
CA THR A 373 5.17 -2.38 -34.24
C THR A 373 3.66 -2.24 -34.48
N LEU A 374 2.95 -1.50 -33.62
CA LEU A 374 1.50 -1.31 -33.76
C LEU A 374 1.15 -0.63 -35.10
N LEU A 375 1.83 0.46 -35.47
CA LEU A 375 1.67 1.12 -36.77
C LEU A 375 1.86 0.16 -37.95
N ASN A 376 2.92 -0.68 -37.91
CA ASN A 376 3.21 -1.62 -38.99
C ASN A 376 2.22 -2.79 -39.06
N GLU A 377 1.73 -3.27 -37.92
CA GLU A 377 0.72 -4.33 -37.85
C GLU A 377 -0.66 -3.82 -38.33
N LEU A 378 -1.03 -2.57 -38.00
CA LEU A 378 -2.24 -1.92 -38.54
C LEU A 378 -2.14 -1.69 -40.06
N ARG A 379 -0.99 -1.20 -40.55
CA ARG A 379 -0.71 -1.10 -42.00
C ARG A 379 -0.83 -2.45 -42.73
N ALA A 380 -0.50 -3.55 -42.05
CA ALA A 380 -0.65 -4.89 -42.59
C ALA A 380 -2.11 -5.39 -42.54
N ALA A 381 -2.87 -5.09 -41.48
CA ALA A 381 -4.29 -5.40 -41.38
C ALA A 381 -5.10 -4.70 -42.49
N ASP A 382 -4.90 -3.39 -42.67
CA ASP A 382 -5.47 -2.61 -43.77
C ASP A 382 -5.10 -3.20 -45.14
N GLN A 383 -3.92 -3.80 -45.29
CA GLN A 383 -3.50 -4.46 -46.52
C GLN A 383 -4.18 -5.82 -46.75
N VAL A 384 -4.51 -6.56 -45.67
CA VAL A 384 -5.32 -7.78 -45.76
C VAL A 384 -6.74 -7.45 -46.22
N LEU A 385 -7.36 -6.39 -45.67
CA LEU A 385 -8.70 -5.95 -46.09
C LEU A 385 -8.76 -5.53 -47.56
N ALA A 386 -7.74 -4.81 -48.04
CA ALA A 386 -7.60 -4.46 -49.46
C ALA A 386 -7.55 -5.72 -50.36
N GLY A 387 -6.90 -6.80 -49.90
CA GLY A 387 -6.90 -8.10 -50.58
C GLY A 387 -8.24 -8.85 -50.49
N GLY A 388 -8.90 -8.80 -49.32
CA GLY A 388 -10.21 -9.42 -49.08
C GLY A 388 -11.28 -8.91 -50.04
N MET A 389 -11.36 -7.59 -50.23
CA MET A 389 -12.29 -6.97 -51.20
C MET A 389 -11.93 -7.24 -52.67
N ALA A 390 -10.70 -7.69 -52.97
CA ALA A 390 -10.30 -8.08 -54.32
C ALA A 390 -10.56 -9.57 -54.61
N ALA A 391 -10.51 -10.43 -53.59
CA ALA A 391 -10.82 -11.86 -53.71
C ALA A 391 -12.34 -12.14 -53.72
N GLY A 392 -13.11 -11.36 -52.96
CA GLY A 392 -14.58 -11.37 -53.03
C GLY A 392 -15.06 -10.65 -54.30
N GLY A 393 -15.36 -11.43 -55.35
CA GLY A 393 -15.87 -10.90 -56.63
C GLY A 393 -16.99 -9.89 -56.42
N GLY A 394 -16.75 -8.65 -56.89
CA GLY A 394 -17.22 -7.44 -56.23
C GLY A 394 -18.68 -7.43 -55.75
N ALA A 395 -18.84 -7.31 -54.43
CA ALA A 395 -20.06 -6.79 -53.80
C ALA A 395 -20.21 -5.30 -54.16
N GLY A 396 -20.67 -5.02 -55.39
CA GLY A 396 -20.92 -3.66 -55.86
C GLY A 396 -21.91 -2.94 -54.95
N ALA A 397 -21.77 -1.62 -54.82
CA ALA A 397 -22.58 -0.79 -53.93
C ALA A 397 -24.08 -0.98 -54.20
N GLY A 398 -24.73 -1.77 -53.35
CA GLY A 398 -26.10 -2.24 -53.54
C GLY A 398 -27.11 -1.13 -53.30
N GLY A 399 -27.44 -0.38 -54.35
CA GLY A 399 -28.54 0.60 -54.38
C GLY A 399 -29.92 -0.06 -54.28
N GLY A 400 -30.18 -0.76 -53.18
CA GLY A 400 -31.40 -1.52 -52.93
C GLY A 400 -32.51 -0.66 -52.34
N THR A 401 -33.32 -0.03 -53.19
CA THR A 401 -34.58 0.63 -52.78
C THR A 401 -35.65 -0.41 -52.41
N GLY A 402 -35.53 -1.00 -51.21
CA GLY A 402 -36.41 -2.06 -50.72
C GLY A 402 -37.02 -1.74 -49.35
N GLY A 403 -38.24 -1.19 -49.32
CA GLY A 403 -38.99 -0.99 -48.08
C GLY A 403 -39.55 -2.31 -47.56
N GLY A 404 -38.95 -2.86 -46.49
CA GLY A 404 -39.42 -4.06 -45.80
C GLY A 404 -39.72 -3.78 -44.33
N THR A 405 -40.98 -3.82 -43.93
CA THR A 405 -41.40 -3.61 -42.54
C THR A 405 -41.11 -4.85 -41.69
N MET A 406 -40.30 -4.70 -40.63
CA MET A 406 -40.16 -5.73 -39.60
C MET A 406 -41.43 -5.83 -38.74
N PRO A 407 -41.86 -7.02 -38.27
CA PRO A 407 -43.11 -7.17 -37.55
C PRO A 407 -43.07 -6.53 -36.16
N GLY A 408 -44.14 -5.83 -35.78
CA GLY A 408 -44.29 -5.27 -34.44
C GLY A 408 -44.64 -6.32 -33.39
N GLY A 409 -43.83 -6.41 -32.32
CA GLY A 409 -44.15 -7.15 -31.10
C GLY A 409 -44.17 -6.20 -29.90
N THR A 410 -45.29 -6.12 -29.19
CA THR A 410 -45.43 -5.27 -27.99
C THR A 410 -44.67 -5.86 -26.78
N PRO A 411 -44.02 -5.05 -25.94
CA PRO A 411 -43.31 -5.55 -24.75
C PRO A 411 -44.25 -6.16 -23.70
N PRO A 412 -43.80 -7.18 -22.94
CA PRO A 412 -44.40 -7.54 -21.65
C PRO A 412 -44.18 -6.42 -20.62
N THR A 413 -45.13 -6.24 -19.70
CA THR A 413 -45.05 -5.24 -18.62
C THR A 413 -44.12 -5.65 -17.47
N ASP A 414 -43.77 -4.67 -16.65
CA ASP A 414 -42.83 -4.78 -15.53
C ASP A 414 -43.38 -5.54 -14.32
N GLY A 415 -42.52 -6.38 -13.71
CA GLY A 415 -42.76 -6.99 -12.41
C GLY A 415 -42.10 -6.16 -11.31
N THR A 416 -42.90 -5.60 -10.40
CA THR A 416 -42.44 -4.65 -9.38
C THR A 416 -41.52 -5.27 -8.32
N GLY A 417 -40.42 -4.59 -7.95
CA GLY A 417 -39.39 -5.14 -7.06
C GLY A 417 -38.57 -4.12 -6.23
N THR A 418 -39.17 -3.00 -5.83
CA THR A 418 -38.77 -2.07 -4.73
C THR A 418 -37.32 -2.08 -4.21
N GLY A 419 -36.55 -0.97 -4.36
CA GLY A 419 -35.23 -0.91 -3.68
C GLY A 419 -34.31 0.33 -3.77
N MET A 420 -34.70 1.51 -4.27
CA MET A 420 -33.75 2.65 -4.35
C MET A 420 -34.41 4.05 -4.33
N PRO A 421 -33.91 4.95 -3.46
CA PRO A 421 -33.85 6.40 -3.77
C PRO A 421 -32.55 7.07 -3.28
N PRO A 422 -32.24 8.33 -3.69
CA PRO A 422 -32.92 9.16 -4.68
C PRO A 422 -32.12 9.32 -5.99
N THR A 423 -32.77 9.91 -7.00
CA THR A 423 -32.23 10.25 -8.33
C THR A 423 -31.96 11.76 -8.48
N ASP A 424 -31.34 12.13 -9.62
CA ASP A 424 -31.04 13.50 -10.09
C ASP A 424 -29.66 14.07 -9.65
N GLY A 425 -29.01 14.98 -10.38
CA GLY A 425 -29.43 15.73 -11.56
C GLY A 425 -29.03 15.17 -12.95
N THR A 426 -30.00 15.16 -13.86
CA THR A 426 -29.92 15.06 -15.33
C THR A 426 -28.54 14.98 -16.03
N PHE A 427 -28.12 13.76 -16.38
CA PHE A 427 -27.66 13.48 -17.74
C PHE A 427 -28.60 12.44 -18.34
N THR A 428 -29.52 12.86 -19.20
CA THR A 428 -30.16 11.92 -20.11
C THR A 428 -29.07 11.37 -21.04
N PRO A 429 -28.85 10.05 -21.12
CA PRO A 429 -28.18 9.49 -22.29
C PRO A 429 -28.91 10.01 -23.53
N PRO A 430 -28.21 10.21 -24.67
CA PRO A 430 -28.89 10.40 -25.94
C PRO A 430 -29.94 9.29 -26.07
N THR A 431 -31.21 9.68 -26.22
CA THR A 431 -32.26 8.72 -26.54
C THR A 431 -31.84 7.96 -27.78
N ASP A 432 -32.24 6.70 -27.87
CA ASP A 432 -32.10 5.87 -29.06
C ASP A 432 -32.74 6.56 -30.26
N GLY A 433 -31.92 7.35 -30.96
CA GLY A 433 -32.30 7.94 -32.22
C GLY A 433 -32.66 6.78 -33.14
N THR A 434 -33.92 6.70 -33.54
CA THR A 434 -34.44 5.70 -34.50
C THR A 434 -33.92 5.95 -35.92
N GLY A 435 -32.72 6.54 -36.03
CA GLY A 435 -31.94 6.58 -37.25
C GLY A 435 -31.58 5.16 -37.63
N THR A 436 -31.94 4.82 -38.86
CA THR A 436 -31.30 3.75 -39.63
C THR A 436 -29.79 3.77 -39.38
N ALA A 437 -29.18 2.59 -39.25
CA ALA A 437 -27.73 2.45 -39.12
C ALA A 437 -27.01 3.36 -40.14
N PRO A 438 -25.93 4.08 -39.74
CA PRO A 438 -25.25 5.00 -40.64
C PRO A 438 -24.83 4.28 -41.93
N GLY A 439 -25.54 4.58 -43.02
CA GLY A 439 -25.13 4.14 -44.34
C GLY A 439 -23.72 4.70 -44.59
N GLY A 440 -22.77 3.82 -44.90
CA GLY A 440 -21.37 4.21 -45.07
C GLY A 440 -21.27 5.42 -46.01
N MET A 441 -20.59 6.48 -45.56
CA MET A 441 -20.63 7.77 -46.23
C MET A 441 -20.06 7.67 -47.65
N VAL A 442 -20.95 7.54 -48.64
CA VAL A 442 -20.62 7.67 -50.06
C VAL A 442 -20.19 9.12 -50.29
N GLY A 443 -18.87 9.34 -50.34
CA GLY A 443 -18.28 10.68 -50.40
C GLY A 443 -18.70 11.45 -51.64
N THR A 444 -19.67 12.36 -51.49
CA THR A 444 -20.16 13.21 -52.58
C THR A 444 -19.20 14.37 -52.84
N GLY A 445 -18.30 14.19 -53.80
CA GLY A 445 -17.72 15.30 -54.58
C GLY A 445 -16.74 16.23 -53.84
N GLY A 446 -15.64 15.68 -53.32
CA GLY A 446 -14.49 16.47 -52.87
C GLY A 446 -13.18 15.70 -53.10
N THR A 447 -12.06 16.40 -53.26
CA THR A 447 -10.72 15.79 -53.50
C THR A 447 -10.08 15.22 -52.21
N GLY A 448 -10.90 14.70 -51.29
CA GLY A 448 -10.47 13.98 -50.11
C GLY A 448 -10.02 12.56 -50.45
N LEU A 449 -9.16 11.98 -49.61
CA LEU A 449 -8.76 10.59 -49.75
C LEU A 449 -9.92 9.66 -49.38
N ALA A 450 -10.32 8.79 -50.30
CA ALA A 450 -11.44 7.87 -50.15
C ALA A 450 -11.27 6.87 -48.99
N LEU A 451 -12.39 6.27 -48.56
CA LEU A 451 -12.51 5.35 -47.42
C LEU A 451 -11.91 3.94 -47.67
N ASP A 452 -10.89 3.85 -48.51
CA ASP A 452 -10.23 2.60 -48.86
C ASP A 452 -9.36 2.05 -47.71
N TYR A 453 -8.96 0.77 -47.87
CA TYR A 453 -7.97 0.09 -47.03
C TYR A 453 -6.67 -0.12 -47.83
N GLY A 454 -5.53 -0.17 -47.12
CA GLY A 454 -4.22 -0.50 -47.69
C GLY A 454 -3.06 0.22 -47.01
N THR A 455 -1.86 -0.39 -47.05
CA THR A 455 -0.66 0.17 -46.41
C THR A 455 -0.27 1.55 -46.96
N ASP A 456 -0.61 1.82 -48.22
CA ASP A 456 -0.27 3.06 -48.93
C ASP A 456 -1.20 4.24 -48.62
N LEU A 457 -2.23 4.03 -47.78
CA LEU A 457 -3.21 5.05 -47.39
C LEU A 457 -2.93 5.66 -46.01
N TYR A 458 -1.79 5.31 -45.42
CA TYR A 458 -1.26 5.94 -44.21
C TYR A 458 -0.54 7.25 -44.58
N SER A 459 -0.58 8.23 -43.69
CA SER A 459 -0.23 9.61 -43.99
C SER A 459 0.44 10.31 -42.81
N ILE A 460 1.26 11.33 -43.12
CA ILE A 460 1.91 12.21 -42.13
C ILE A 460 1.54 13.67 -42.41
N ALA A 461 1.18 14.40 -41.36
CA ALA A 461 0.87 15.83 -41.41
C ALA A 461 1.45 16.58 -40.21
N PHE A 462 1.65 17.89 -40.39
CA PHE A 462 2.07 18.85 -39.37
C PHE A 462 1.01 19.96 -39.27
N VAL A 463 0.31 20.01 -38.14
CA VAL A 463 -0.62 21.11 -37.80
C VAL A 463 0.19 22.13 -36.99
N GLY A 464 0.50 23.28 -37.59
CA GLY A 464 1.54 24.19 -37.13
C GLY A 464 2.96 23.78 -37.58
N THR A 465 3.86 24.76 -37.64
CA THR A 465 5.25 24.56 -38.08
C THR A 465 6.10 23.85 -37.01
N PRO A 466 6.82 22.76 -37.34
CA PRO A 466 7.68 22.04 -36.39
C PRO A 466 8.73 22.91 -35.68
N SER A 467 8.54 23.09 -34.37
CA SER A 467 9.23 24.10 -33.57
C SER A 467 9.53 23.62 -32.15
N ASN A 468 10.57 24.20 -31.54
CA ASN A 468 10.92 24.03 -30.13
C ASN A 468 10.26 25.07 -29.20
N THR A 469 9.69 26.14 -29.78
CA THR A 469 9.24 27.35 -29.04
C THR A 469 7.78 27.73 -29.29
N THR A 470 7.14 27.15 -30.30
CA THR A 470 5.72 27.36 -30.64
C THR A 470 5.00 26.01 -30.73
N PRO A 471 3.71 25.91 -30.39
CA PRO A 471 2.99 24.66 -30.42
C PRO A 471 2.76 24.15 -31.84
N TRP A 472 2.84 22.83 -32.03
CA TRP A 472 2.52 22.13 -33.27
C TRP A 472 2.15 20.67 -32.99
N ILE A 473 1.46 20.02 -33.93
CA ILE A 473 1.03 18.62 -33.85
C ILE A 473 1.69 17.81 -34.96
N LEU A 474 2.44 16.77 -34.60
CA LEU A 474 2.71 15.65 -35.49
C LEU A 474 1.46 14.79 -35.54
N GLN A 475 0.92 14.60 -36.73
CA GLN A 475 -0.18 13.67 -36.94
C GLN A 475 0.27 12.49 -37.83
N ILE A 476 -0.17 11.28 -37.48
CA ILE A 476 0.03 10.05 -38.26
C ILE A 476 -1.31 9.31 -38.30
N ALA A 477 -1.89 9.10 -39.48
CA ALA A 477 -3.19 8.42 -39.62
C ALA A 477 -3.30 7.49 -40.82
N GLY A 478 -4.17 6.47 -40.71
CA GLY A 478 -4.50 5.46 -41.71
C GLY A 478 -6.01 5.22 -41.77
N HIS A 479 -6.47 3.98 -42.07
CA HIS A 479 -7.91 3.67 -41.90
C HIS A 479 -8.18 3.43 -40.40
N HIS A 480 -7.40 2.54 -39.80
CA HIS A 480 -7.54 2.12 -38.40
C HIS A 480 -6.58 2.83 -37.43
N LEU A 481 -6.18 4.06 -37.73
CA LEU A 481 -5.23 4.79 -36.89
C LEU A 481 -5.42 6.31 -36.98
N ALA A 482 -5.39 6.98 -35.83
CA ALA A 482 -5.10 8.40 -35.73
C ALA A 482 -4.29 8.71 -34.46
N TYR A 483 -2.98 8.97 -34.63
CA TYR A 483 -2.12 9.52 -33.59
C TYR A 483 -2.01 11.03 -33.74
N ASN A 484 -2.35 11.79 -32.70
CA ASN A 484 -2.16 13.24 -32.62
C ASN A 484 -1.15 13.56 -31.50
N ILE A 485 0.11 13.79 -31.87
CA ILE A 485 1.20 14.01 -30.92
C ILE A 485 1.55 15.50 -30.92
N THR A 486 1.12 16.22 -29.89
CA THR A 486 1.32 17.68 -29.79
C THR A 486 2.59 18.00 -29.01
N TYR A 487 3.43 18.85 -29.59
CA TYR A 487 4.63 19.41 -28.99
C TYR A 487 4.39 20.88 -28.67
N ASN A 488 4.49 21.26 -27.39
CA ASN A 488 4.16 22.60 -26.90
C ASN A 488 5.16 23.01 -25.81
N THR A 489 6.30 23.62 -26.21
CA THR A 489 7.35 24.24 -25.39
C THR A 489 7.49 23.66 -23.97
N GLY A 490 8.15 22.50 -23.84
CA GLY A 490 8.31 21.80 -22.55
C GLY A 490 7.11 20.93 -22.14
N LYS A 491 6.14 20.71 -23.04
CA LYS A 491 5.10 19.70 -22.91
C LYS A 491 5.03 18.85 -24.18
N VAL A 492 4.69 17.59 -24.00
CA VAL A 492 4.22 16.70 -25.05
C VAL A 492 2.85 16.15 -24.65
N SER A 493 1.95 16.02 -25.62
CA SER A 493 0.77 15.17 -25.52
C SER A 493 0.80 14.12 -26.61
N ALA A 494 0.20 12.97 -26.31
CA ALA A 494 0.06 11.84 -27.20
C ALA A 494 -1.40 11.61 -27.64
N THR A 495 -2.29 12.55 -27.30
CA THR A 495 -3.75 12.38 -27.39
C THR A 495 -4.44 13.58 -28.04
N PRO A 496 -5.60 13.38 -28.72
CA PRO A 496 -6.35 12.14 -28.85
C PRO A 496 -5.67 11.08 -29.73
N ASN A 497 -5.87 9.83 -29.34
CA ASN A 497 -5.19 8.66 -29.89
C ASN A 497 -6.23 7.57 -30.20
N PHE A 498 -6.54 7.35 -31.47
CA PHE A 498 -7.48 6.32 -31.90
C PHE A 498 -6.77 5.18 -32.62
N VAL A 499 -7.24 3.96 -32.35
CA VAL A 499 -6.83 2.76 -33.07
C VAL A 499 -8.08 1.92 -33.34
N GLY A 500 -8.24 1.51 -34.60
CA GLY A 500 -9.14 0.43 -35.00
C GLY A 500 -8.36 -0.86 -35.24
N VAL A 501 -9.00 -1.98 -35.56
CA VAL A 501 -8.37 -3.10 -36.28
C VAL A 501 -9.41 -4.08 -36.78
N GLU A 502 -9.27 -4.48 -38.04
CA GLU A 502 -9.88 -5.64 -38.66
C GLU A 502 -8.92 -6.18 -39.74
N PRO A 503 -8.73 -7.51 -39.90
CA PRO A 503 -9.12 -8.57 -38.98
C PRO A 503 -8.27 -8.54 -37.70
N PRO A 504 -8.77 -9.07 -36.56
CA PRO A 504 -8.10 -8.97 -35.26
C PRO A 504 -6.84 -9.84 -35.15
N ASN A 505 -6.72 -10.88 -35.99
CA ASN A 505 -5.53 -11.71 -36.17
C ASN A 505 -5.57 -12.39 -37.56
N TRP A 506 -4.42 -12.85 -38.05
CA TRP A 506 -4.32 -13.68 -39.26
C TRP A 506 -2.96 -14.42 -39.30
N THR A 507 -2.81 -15.37 -40.24
CA THR A 507 -1.50 -15.96 -40.58
C THR A 507 -1.07 -15.59 -42.00
N VAL A 508 0.25 -15.54 -42.22
CA VAL A 508 0.87 -15.48 -43.54
C VAL A 508 1.77 -16.69 -43.72
N GLY A 509 1.47 -17.53 -44.71
CA GLY A 509 2.28 -18.70 -45.07
C GLY A 509 3.67 -18.33 -45.62
N ALA A 510 4.57 -19.30 -45.69
CA ALA A 510 5.93 -19.11 -46.25
C ALA A 510 5.93 -18.81 -47.76
N ASP A 511 4.80 -19.08 -48.42
CA ASP A 511 4.45 -18.76 -49.81
C ASP A 511 3.82 -17.37 -49.98
N GLY A 512 3.49 -16.69 -48.87
CA GLY A 512 2.74 -15.42 -48.86
C GLY A 512 1.22 -15.56 -48.74
N THR A 513 0.68 -16.78 -48.65
CA THR A 513 -0.78 -17.00 -48.54
C THR A 513 -1.33 -16.47 -47.22
N VAL A 514 -2.32 -15.58 -47.28
CA VAL A 514 -2.97 -14.98 -46.11
C VAL A 514 -4.17 -15.81 -45.68
N ASN A 515 -4.25 -16.20 -44.40
CA ASN A 515 -5.40 -16.90 -43.83
C ASN A 515 -5.98 -16.11 -42.66
N VAL A 516 -7.23 -15.66 -42.77
CA VAL A 516 -7.93 -14.81 -41.78
C VAL A 516 -8.89 -15.60 -40.86
N THR A 517 -8.90 -16.93 -40.94
CA THR A 517 -9.80 -17.78 -40.15
C THR A 517 -9.47 -17.67 -38.65
N ALA A 518 -10.48 -17.38 -37.83
CA ALA A 518 -10.37 -16.94 -36.42
C ALA A 518 -9.61 -17.85 -35.43
N ASN A 519 -9.18 -19.06 -35.83
CA ASN A 519 -8.35 -19.94 -35.02
C ASN A 519 -7.03 -20.29 -35.73
N ALA A 520 -6.04 -19.41 -35.55
CA ALA A 520 -4.75 -19.38 -36.26
C ALA A 520 -3.76 -20.51 -35.86
N SER A 521 -4.24 -21.75 -35.71
CA SER A 521 -3.47 -22.94 -35.32
C SER A 521 -2.54 -23.53 -36.40
N SER A 522 -2.37 -22.82 -37.53
CA SER A 522 -1.64 -23.26 -38.72
C SER A 522 -0.23 -22.67 -38.83
N ALA A 523 0.64 -23.35 -39.58
CA ALA A 523 2.04 -22.96 -39.75
C ALA A 523 2.20 -21.72 -40.64
N GLY A 524 2.76 -20.64 -40.08
CA GLY A 524 3.01 -19.39 -40.80
C GLY A 524 3.51 -18.29 -39.84
N LYS A 525 3.76 -17.09 -40.37
CA LYS A 525 3.97 -15.90 -39.53
C LYS A 525 2.61 -15.48 -38.96
N GLN A 526 2.52 -15.46 -37.63
CA GLN A 526 1.37 -14.96 -36.89
C GLN A 526 1.33 -13.43 -36.88
N HIS A 527 0.12 -12.87 -36.95
CA HIS A 527 -0.15 -11.44 -36.89
C HIS A 527 -1.33 -11.17 -35.94
N ALA A 528 -1.18 -10.16 -35.07
CA ALA A 528 -2.16 -9.77 -34.08
C ALA A 528 -1.94 -8.30 -33.66
N PRO A 529 -2.52 -7.32 -34.40
CA PRO A 529 -2.43 -5.92 -34.03
C PRO A 529 -3.12 -5.66 -32.69
N MET A 530 -2.72 -4.60 -32.00
CA MET A 530 -3.21 -4.23 -30.65
C MET A 530 -3.07 -5.30 -29.54
N GLU A 531 -2.33 -6.39 -29.75
CA GLU A 531 -2.36 -7.53 -28.84
C GLU A 531 -2.02 -7.18 -27.37
N LYS A 532 -1.09 -6.24 -27.14
CA LYS A 532 -0.74 -5.78 -25.79
C LYS A 532 -1.90 -5.04 -25.12
N GLN A 533 -2.61 -4.21 -25.87
CA GLN A 533 -3.80 -3.47 -25.42
C GLN A 533 -4.94 -4.46 -25.14
N ARG A 534 -5.24 -5.34 -26.10
CA ARG A 534 -6.29 -6.36 -26.02
C ARG A 534 -6.09 -7.27 -24.82
N ALA A 535 -4.89 -7.84 -24.63
CA ALA A 535 -4.61 -8.74 -23.51
C ALA A 535 -4.69 -8.03 -22.14
N ALA A 536 -4.19 -6.80 -22.02
CA ALA A 536 -4.28 -6.04 -20.77
C ALA A 536 -5.73 -5.69 -20.39
N VAL A 537 -6.54 -5.27 -21.36
CA VAL A 537 -7.98 -5.01 -21.16
C VAL A 537 -8.78 -6.28 -20.89
N TYR A 538 -8.46 -7.39 -21.56
CA TYR A 538 -9.10 -8.69 -21.32
C TYR A 538 -8.88 -9.17 -19.88
N ASN A 539 -7.63 -9.14 -19.40
CA ASN A 539 -7.27 -9.53 -18.04
C ASN A 539 -7.97 -8.67 -16.97
N LEU A 540 -8.10 -7.36 -17.23
CA LEU A 540 -8.84 -6.43 -16.36
C LEU A 540 -10.34 -6.79 -16.32
N ALA A 541 -10.95 -7.01 -17.50
CA ALA A 541 -12.36 -7.30 -17.62
C ALA A 541 -12.74 -8.67 -17.01
N GLU A 542 -11.93 -9.71 -17.23
CA GLU A 542 -12.09 -11.02 -16.59
C GLU A 542 -12.01 -10.89 -15.07
N ALA A 543 -10.98 -10.22 -14.54
CA ALA A 543 -10.76 -10.08 -13.11
C ALA A 543 -11.83 -9.24 -12.38
N ILE A 544 -12.53 -8.35 -13.09
CA ILE A 544 -13.71 -7.65 -12.57
C ILE A 544 -14.95 -8.54 -12.66
N TYR A 545 -15.12 -9.29 -13.74
CA TYR A 545 -16.34 -10.06 -14.01
C TYR A 545 -16.55 -11.28 -13.11
N VAL A 546 -15.47 -12.02 -12.78
CA VAL A 546 -15.53 -13.22 -11.93
C VAL A 546 -15.75 -12.91 -10.44
N ASP A 547 -15.59 -11.65 -10.05
CA ASP A 547 -15.90 -11.11 -8.72
C ASP A 547 -17.28 -10.47 -8.78
N SER A 548 -18.28 -11.10 -8.15
CA SER A 548 -19.68 -10.66 -8.28
C SER A 548 -19.95 -9.24 -7.74
N ALA A 549 -19.16 -8.76 -6.78
CA ALA A 549 -19.29 -7.41 -6.24
C ALA A 549 -18.63 -6.36 -7.14
N ALA A 550 -17.40 -6.65 -7.61
CA ALA A 550 -16.71 -5.80 -8.60
C ALA A 550 -17.50 -5.71 -9.91
N SER A 551 -18.00 -6.85 -10.39
CA SER A 551 -18.86 -7.01 -11.57
C SER A 551 -20.12 -6.14 -11.43
N ALA A 552 -20.86 -6.23 -10.32
CA ALA A 552 -22.04 -5.40 -10.09
C ALA A 552 -21.74 -3.89 -10.03
N ALA A 553 -20.60 -3.49 -9.46
CA ALA A 553 -20.21 -2.08 -9.37
C ALA A 553 -19.67 -1.49 -10.69
N ALA A 554 -19.04 -2.31 -11.53
CA ALA A 554 -18.46 -1.87 -12.80
C ALA A 554 -19.44 -1.94 -14.00
N LYS A 555 -20.52 -2.71 -13.90
CA LYS A 555 -21.40 -2.98 -15.04
C LYS A 555 -22.28 -1.79 -15.40
N LEU A 556 -22.24 -1.40 -16.68
CA LEU A 556 -23.16 -0.43 -17.29
C LEU A 556 -24.43 -1.13 -17.79
N SER A 557 -25.56 -0.41 -17.76
CA SER A 557 -26.85 -0.88 -18.27
C SER A 557 -27.02 -0.71 -19.79
N SER A 558 -26.25 0.19 -20.40
CA SER A 558 -26.24 0.45 -21.85
C SER A 558 -25.36 -0.55 -22.62
N THR A 559 -25.75 -0.87 -23.86
CA THR A 559 -24.84 -1.49 -24.83
C THR A 559 -24.12 -0.39 -25.63
N PHE A 560 -22.93 -0.68 -26.16
CA PHE A 560 -22.15 0.26 -26.96
C PHE A 560 -21.86 -0.33 -28.33
N THR A 561 -22.00 0.48 -29.37
CA THR A 561 -21.67 0.10 -30.76
C THR A 561 -20.36 0.73 -31.24
N ASP A 562 -19.84 1.74 -30.53
CA ASP A 562 -18.59 2.44 -30.83
C ASP A 562 -18.04 3.11 -29.55
N VAL A 563 -16.87 3.74 -29.62
CA VAL A 563 -16.31 4.59 -28.56
C VAL A 563 -17.17 5.83 -28.32
N ILE A 564 -17.31 6.27 -27.07
CA ILE A 564 -18.11 7.44 -26.71
C ILE A 564 -17.39 8.73 -27.16
N MET A 565 -16.08 8.85 -26.91
CA MET A 565 -15.32 10.09 -27.16
C MET A 565 -14.74 10.19 -28.58
N GLY A 566 -15.47 9.71 -29.58
CA GLY A 566 -15.18 9.88 -31.01
C GLY A 566 -15.82 11.13 -31.64
N ALA A 567 -15.67 11.32 -32.95
CA ALA A 567 -16.26 12.44 -33.70
C ALA A 567 -17.80 12.42 -33.74
N SER A 568 -18.39 11.24 -33.56
CA SER A 568 -19.83 10.99 -33.44
C SER A 568 -20.35 11.14 -31.99
N GLY A 569 -19.51 11.62 -31.06
CA GLY A 569 -19.92 12.06 -29.74
C GLY A 569 -20.82 13.30 -29.83
N ASN A 570 -22.14 13.04 -29.86
CA ASN A 570 -23.22 13.91 -30.32
C ASN A 570 -23.27 14.08 -31.85
N SER A 571 -24.49 14.03 -32.38
CA SER A 571 -24.87 14.16 -33.80
C SER A 571 -24.61 15.54 -34.44
N ASP A 572 -24.01 16.45 -33.70
CA ASP A 572 -24.26 17.89 -33.84
C ASP A 572 -23.11 18.63 -34.56
N GLY A 573 -22.15 17.87 -35.10
CA GLY A 573 -20.98 18.38 -35.83
C GLY A 573 -20.02 19.24 -34.99
N ASN A 574 -20.12 19.20 -33.66
CA ASN A 574 -19.57 20.25 -32.80
C ASN A 574 -18.64 19.71 -31.70
N PHE A 575 -17.39 19.43 -32.06
CA PHE A 575 -16.30 19.06 -31.15
C PHE A 575 -16.05 20.01 -29.97
N LYS A 576 -16.62 21.23 -29.97
CA LYS A 576 -16.39 22.26 -28.94
C LYS A 576 -16.93 21.91 -27.56
N THR A 577 -17.64 20.79 -27.41
CA THR A 577 -18.24 20.38 -26.13
C THR A 577 -18.01 18.89 -25.86
N LEU A 578 -16.74 18.47 -25.80
CA LEU A 578 -16.32 17.16 -25.29
C LEU A 578 -16.58 17.06 -23.77
N VAL A 579 -17.85 16.83 -23.39
CA VAL A 579 -18.27 16.73 -21.99
C VAL A 579 -17.87 15.37 -21.41
N TYR A 580 -16.69 15.30 -20.79
CA TYR A 580 -16.37 14.20 -19.88
C TYR A 580 -17.40 14.16 -18.73
N PRO A 581 -17.83 12.96 -18.27
CA PRO A 581 -18.69 12.83 -17.10
C PRO A 581 -18.12 13.56 -15.88
N THR A 582 -18.94 14.39 -15.23
CA THR A 582 -18.58 15.16 -14.03
C THR A 582 -18.47 14.28 -12.77
N SER A 583 -19.09 13.10 -12.80
CA SER A 583 -18.92 12.02 -11.82
C SER A 583 -18.31 10.78 -12.48
N GLY A 584 -17.34 10.17 -11.80
CA GLY A 584 -16.81 8.86 -12.19
C GLY A 584 -17.90 7.79 -12.10
N ARG A 585 -17.96 6.90 -13.09
CA ARG A 585 -18.96 5.83 -13.16
C ARG A 585 -18.27 4.48 -13.37
N GLY A 586 -18.67 3.47 -12.59
CA GLY A 586 -18.07 2.14 -12.55
C GLY A 586 -17.46 1.83 -11.18
N LEU A 587 -16.65 0.77 -11.12
CA LEU A 587 -15.92 0.36 -9.93
C LEU A 587 -14.72 1.30 -9.72
N GLN A 588 -14.64 1.95 -8.56
CA GLN A 588 -13.51 2.80 -8.20
C GLN A 588 -12.28 1.94 -7.85
N TYR A 589 -11.09 2.34 -8.30
CA TYR A 589 -9.82 1.63 -8.06
C TYR A 589 -9.53 1.41 -6.57
N SER A 590 -9.92 2.34 -5.70
CA SER A 590 -9.78 2.22 -4.24
C SER A 590 -10.63 1.10 -3.62
N ALA A 591 -11.66 0.62 -4.31
CA ALA A 591 -12.49 -0.51 -3.92
C ALA A 591 -12.09 -1.84 -4.60
N MET A 592 -11.09 -1.82 -5.48
CA MET A 592 -10.59 -3.01 -6.18
C MET A 592 -9.61 -3.83 -5.33
N SER A 593 -9.60 -5.14 -5.56
CA SER A 593 -8.53 -6.04 -5.10
C SER A 593 -7.19 -5.70 -5.75
N ALA A 594 -6.08 -6.06 -5.11
CA ALA A 594 -4.72 -5.83 -5.62
C ALA A 594 -4.48 -6.43 -7.03
N LYS A 595 -5.19 -7.51 -7.41
CA LYS A 595 -5.12 -8.12 -8.75
C LYS A 595 -5.86 -7.29 -9.80
N GLN A 596 -7.06 -6.79 -9.49
CA GLN A 596 -7.78 -5.87 -10.37
C GLN A 596 -7.00 -4.56 -10.53
N GLN A 597 -6.47 -4.01 -9.43
CA GLN A 597 -5.61 -2.81 -9.43
C GLN A 597 -4.37 -2.94 -10.32
N SER A 598 -3.67 -4.08 -10.29
CA SER A 598 -2.49 -4.29 -11.15
C SER A 598 -2.86 -4.36 -12.64
N TYR A 599 -4.02 -4.93 -12.98
CA TYR A 599 -4.52 -4.90 -14.36
C TYR A 599 -4.98 -3.52 -14.82
N VAL A 600 -5.47 -2.62 -13.94
CA VAL A 600 -5.72 -1.21 -14.32
C VAL A 600 -4.42 -0.51 -14.69
N ARG A 601 -3.35 -0.70 -13.90
CA ARG A 601 -2.03 -0.14 -14.22
C ARG A 601 -1.50 -0.70 -15.55
N ALA A 602 -1.52 -2.02 -15.73
CA ALA A 602 -1.08 -2.69 -16.96
C ALA A 602 -1.89 -2.27 -18.21
N ALA A 603 -3.20 -2.02 -18.07
CA ALA A 603 -4.03 -1.52 -19.14
C ALA A 603 -3.66 -0.08 -19.53
N ILE A 604 -3.50 0.84 -18.57
CA ILE A 604 -3.01 2.20 -18.86
C ILE A 604 -1.64 2.15 -19.54
N GLU A 605 -0.73 1.30 -19.06
CA GLU A 605 0.61 1.09 -19.62
C GLU A 605 0.59 0.60 -21.07
N ALA A 606 -0.38 -0.21 -21.49
CA ALA A 606 -0.42 -0.76 -22.84
C ALA A 606 -0.68 0.32 -23.92
N TRP A 607 -1.44 1.38 -23.63
CA TRP A 607 -1.62 2.51 -24.55
C TRP A 607 -0.43 3.48 -24.46
N VAL A 608 -0.04 3.88 -23.25
CA VAL A 608 0.98 4.92 -23.06
C VAL A 608 2.36 4.49 -23.58
N ASN A 609 2.75 3.22 -23.42
CA ASN A 609 4.04 2.70 -23.89
C ASN A 609 4.16 2.53 -25.41
N THR A 610 3.16 2.97 -26.20
CA THR A 610 3.30 3.16 -27.67
C THR A 610 4.13 4.40 -28.02
N GLN A 611 4.17 5.39 -27.14
CA GLN A 611 4.86 6.67 -27.33
C GLN A 611 6.34 6.55 -27.00
N ALA A 612 7.17 7.51 -27.43
CA ALA A 612 8.57 7.59 -27.02
C ALA A 612 8.71 7.40 -25.49
N SER A 613 9.68 6.60 -25.05
CA SER A 613 9.75 6.02 -23.69
C SER A 613 9.75 7.04 -22.54
N ASP A 614 10.15 8.26 -22.86
CA ASP A 614 10.37 9.39 -21.97
C ASP A 614 9.13 10.31 -21.90
N VAL A 615 8.42 10.48 -23.03
CA VAL A 615 7.02 10.94 -23.06
C VAL A 615 6.13 9.96 -22.28
N ALA A 616 6.30 8.66 -22.52
CA ALA A 616 5.54 7.60 -21.86
C ALA A 616 5.77 7.60 -20.33
N ALA A 617 7.02 7.67 -19.87
CA ALA A 617 7.34 7.79 -18.44
C ALA A 617 6.69 9.01 -17.78
N THR A 618 6.62 10.15 -18.48
CA THR A 618 5.98 11.37 -17.98
C THR A 618 4.46 11.22 -17.85
N LEU A 619 3.81 10.60 -18.83
CA LEU A 619 2.37 10.35 -18.82
C LEU A 619 2.00 9.28 -17.77
N LEU A 620 2.76 8.20 -17.65
CA LEU A 620 2.59 7.19 -16.59
C LEU A 620 2.79 7.80 -15.19
N GLY A 621 3.78 8.67 -15.00
CA GLY A 621 3.98 9.39 -13.73
C GLY A 621 2.82 10.30 -13.31
N ALA A 622 1.97 10.70 -14.26
CA ALA A 622 0.74 11.45 -14.00
C ALA A 622 -0.50 10.56 -13.84
N TYR A 623 -0.61 9.47 -14.61
CA TYR A 623 -1.78 8.58 -14.60
C TYR A 623 -1.73 7.52 -13.49
N LEU A 624 -0.53 7.06 -13.12
CA LEU A 624 -0.30 6.00 -12.14
C LEU A 624 0.09 6.52 -10.74
N ALA A 625 -0.03 7.85 -10.53
CA ALA A 625 0.05 8.47 -9.22
C ALA A 625 -1.09 7.97 -8.31
N ASP A 626 -0.82 7.73 -7.03
CA ASP A 626 -1.77 7.03 -6.15
C ASP A 626 -3.07 7.83 -5.91
N ASP A 627 -3.03 9.17 -5.94
CA ASP A 627 -4.24 10.01 -5.84
C ASP A 627 -5.03 10.09 -7.16
N ALA A 628 -4.34 10.04 -8.31
CA ALA A 628 -4.97 9.92 -9.62
C ALA A 628 -5.66 8.55 -9.77
N LEU A 629 -4.99 7.48 -9.35
CA LEU A 629 -5.55 6.13 -9.35
C LEU A 629 -6.67 5.97 -8.33
N ALA A 630 -6.55 6.48 -7.09
CA ALA A 630 -7.65 6.47 -6.12
C ALA A 630 -8.92 7.17 -6.66
N SER A 631 -8.77 8.10 -7.61
CA SER A 631 -9.83 8.82 -8.30
C SER A 631 -10.17 8.24 -9.69
N THR A 632 -9.68 7.04 -10.02
CA THR A 632 -9.91 6.33 -11.29
C THR A 632 -10.98 5.25 -11.14
N TYR A 633 -11.83 5.14 -12.15
CA TYR A 633 -12.95 4.21 -12.23
C TYR A 633 -12.79 3.29 -13.44
N VAL A 634 -13.28 2.05 -13.33
CA VAL A 634 -13.41 1.13 -14.46
C VAL A 634 -14.86 0.72 -14.61
N ALA A 635 -15.39 0.86 -15.83
CA ALA A 635 -16.74 0.46 -16.19
C ALA A 635 -16.71 -0.46 -17.41
N TYR A 636 -17.64 -1.41 -17.50
CA TYR A 636 -17.75 -2.31 -18.64
C TYR A 636 -19.21 -2.56 -19.02
N ALA A 637 -19.45 -2.97 -20.26
CA ALA A 637 -20.74 -3.52 -20.70
C ALA A 637 -20.52 -4.85 -21.41
N VAL A 638 -21.50 -5.74 -21.28
CA VAL A 638 -21.55 -7.02 -22.02
C VAL A 638 -22.36 -6.79 -23.29
N GLY A 639 -21.82 -7.23 -24.41
CA GLY A 639 -22.47 -7.16 -25.72
C GLY A 639 -23.74 -8.00 -25.81
N GLN A 640 -24.61 -7.59 -26.73
CA GLN A 640 -25.85 -8.29 -27.06
C GLN A 640 -25.81 -8.69 -28.54
N ASN A 641 -25.15 -9.82 -28.81
CA ASN A 641 -25.46 -10.79 -29.87
C ASN A 641 -24.57 -12.03 -29.69
N GLY A 642 -25.05 -13.21 -30.10
CA GLY A 642 -24.41 -14.50 -29.80
C GLY A 642 -23.10 -14.81 -30.54
N VAL A 643 -22.53 -13.87 -31.28
CA VAL A 643 -21.21 -14.03 -31.92
C VAL A 643 -20.14 -13.86 -30.85
N LYS A 644 -19.44 -14.95 -30.54
CA LYS A 644 -18.24 -14.92 -29.71
C LYS A 644 -17.01 -14.59 -30.55
N ALA A 645 -16.18 -13.70 -30.02
CA ALA A 645 -14.78 -13.62 -30.34
C ALA A 645 -14.08 -14.96 -30.04
N ASP A 646 -13.42 -15.56 -31.02
CA ASP A 646 -12.55 -16.70 -30.75
C ASP A 646 -11.27 -16.23 -30.07
N PHE A 647 -11.17 -16.53 -28.77
CA PHE A 647 -9.99 -16.29 -27.95
C PHE A 647 -9.35 -17.60 -27.48
N SER A 648 -9.65 -18.76 -28.07
CA SER A 648 -9.22 -20.07 -27.55
C SER A 648 -7.70 -20.27 -27.44
N ALA A 649 -6.92 -19.42 -28.12
CA ALA A 649 -5.46 -19.39 -28.03
C ALA A 649 -4.92 -18.81 -26.70
N TYR A 650 -5.79 -18.25 -25.84
CA TYR A 650 -5.42 -17.58 -24.60
C TYR A 650 -5.84 -18.38 -23.36
N PRO A 651 -4.99 -18.48 -22.31
CA PRO A 651 -5.15 -19.50 -21.26
C PRO A 651 -6.39 -19.36 -20.35
N ASN A 652 -7.19 -18.29 -20.47
CA ASN A 652 -8.39 -18.02 -19.66
C ASN A 652 -9.68 -17.84 -20.52
N SER A 653 -9.71 -18.38 -21.74
CA SER A 653 -10.67 -18.04 -22.82
C SER A 653 -12.14 -18.49 -22.68
N ALA A 654 -12.67 -18.65 -21.47
CA ALA A 654 -13.96 -19.33 -21.25
C ALA A 654 -15.04 -18.49 -20.53
N ALA A 655 -14.70 -17.29 -20.03
CA ALA A 655 -15.52 -16.60 -19.04
C ALA A 655 -15.48 -15.07 -19.09
N SER A 656 -14.86 -14.44 -20.10
CA SER A 656 -14.69 -12.99 -20.13
C SER A 656 -15.90 -12.25 -20.69
N PRO A 657 -16.30 -11.10 -20.12
CA PRO A 657 -17.42 -10.30 -20.62
C PRO A 657 -17.12 -9.65 -21.98
N LEU A 658 -15.85 -9.59 -22.40
CA LEU A 658 -15.43 -9.01 -23.68
C LEU A 658 -15.44 -10.02 -24.84
N GLU A 659 -15.94 -11.24 -24.61
CA GLU A 659 -16.09 -12.26 -25.67
C GLU A 659 -17.24 -11.96 -26.66
N ALA A 660 -18.19 -11.09 -26.34
CA ALA A 660 -19.34 -10.81 -27.21
C ALA A 660 -19.16 -9.55 -28.08
N GLN A 661 -19.69 -9.58 -29.31
CA GLN A 661 -19.89 -8.35 -30.09
C GLN A 661 -20.79 -7.36 -29.33
N ARG A 662 -20.41 -6.08 -29.36
CA ARG A 662 -20.94 -4.92 -28.60
C ARG A 662 -20.53 -4.86 -27.12
N SER A 663 -19.54 -5.65 -26.71
CA SER A 663 -18.89 -5.51 -25.40
C SER A 663 -17.96 -4.29 -25.35
N TYR A 664 -17.82 -3.71 -24.16
CA TYR A 664 -17.20 -2.41 -23.92
C TYR A 664 -16.45 -2.41 -22.59
N ILE A 665 -15.32 -1.69 -22.51
CA ILE A 665 -14.68 -1.30 -21.25
C ILE A 665 -14.14 0.13 -21.32
N ARG A 666 -14.18 0.84 -20.20
CA ARG A 666 -13.59 2.17 -19.99
C ARG A 666 -12.74 2.23 -18.74
N ILE A 667 -11.60 2.90 -18.83
CA ILE A 667 -10.79 3.40 -17.71
C ILE A 667 -10.93 4.92 -17.66
N ASP A 668 -11.32 5.46 -16.51
CA ASP A 668 -11.85 6.82 -16.35
C ASP A 668 -11.26 7.48 -15.10
N GLY A 669 -10.14 8.20 -15.27
CA GLY A 669 -9.43 8.89 -14.19
C GLY A 669 -9.45 10.42 -14.31
N PRO A 670 -8.74 11.15 -13.43
CA PRO A 670 -8.70 12.62 -13.47
C PRO A 670 -8.03 13.20 -14.73
N ARG A 671 -7.14 12.42 -15.36
CA ARG A 671 -6.50 12.74 -16.65
C ARG A 671 -6.79 11.69 -17.71
N VAL A 672 -6.42 10.44 -17.43
CA VAL A 672 -6.55 9.34 -18.38
C VAL A 672 -8.01 8.99 -18.67
N TRP A 673 -8.33 8.85 -19.94
CA TRP A 673 -9.56 8.26 -20.44
C TRP A 673 -9.20 7.24 -21.53
N ILE A 674 -9.51 5.97 -21.33
CA ILE A 674 -9.29 4.89 -22.32
C ILE A 674 -10.60 4.15 -22.49
N GLU A 675 -11.05 3.94 -23.73
CA GLU A 675 -12.19 3.07 -24.07
C GLU A 675 -11.73 1.96 -25.02
N PHE A 676 -12.29 0.77 -24.91
CA PHE A 676 -12.08 -0.35 -25.83
C PHE A 676 -13.41 -1.04 -26.11
N VAL A 677 -13.73 -1.22 -27.40
CA VAL A 677 -15.05 -1.66 -27.87
C VAL A 677 -14.89 -2.79 -28.89
N VAL A 678 -15.71 -3.82 -28.73
CA VAL A 678 -15.75 -5.02 -29.58
C VAL A 678 -16.88 -4.83 -30.61
N GLN A 679 -16.61 -4.23 -31.77
CA GLN A 679 -17.60 -4.12 -32.84
C GLN A 679 -17.71 -5.43 -33.65
N GLN A 680 -18.78 -5.53 -34.44
CA GLN A 680 -18.87 -6.52 -35.53
C GLN A 680 -17.94 -6.12 -36.67
N GLY A 681 -17.31 -7.09 -37.33
CA GLY A 681 -16.50 -6.84 -38.54
C GLY A 681 -17.29 -6.15 -39.66
N VAL A 682 -16.64 -5.26 -40.41
CA VAL A 682 -17.20 -4.49 -41.52
C VAL A 682 -16.97 -5.19 -42.87
N VAL A 683 -15.79 -5.83 -43.03
CA VAL A 683 -15.41 -6.60 -44.22
C VAL A 683 -15.61 -8.10 -43.96
N TYR A 684 -15.21 -8.56 -42.77
CA TYR A 684 -15.41 -9.92 -42.29
C TYR A 684 -16.56 -9.94 -41.26
N GLY A 685 -17.81 -9.86 -41.75
CA GLY A 685 -19.00 -9.64 -40.93
C GLY A 685 -19.34 -10.68 -39.86
N THR A 686 -18.63 -11.82 -39.82
CA THR A 686 -18.69 -12.83 -38.74
C THR A 686 -17.71 -12.57 -37.61
N ASP A 687 -16.71 -11.72 -37.84
CA ASP A 687 -15.56 -11.56 -36.98
C ASP A 687 -15.70 -10.27 -36.15
N ILE A 688 -14.56 -9.69 -35.76
CA ILE A 688 -14.49 -8.57 -34.81
C ILE A 688 -13.78 -7.41 -35.47
N HIS A 689 -14.27 -6.21 -35.22
CA HIS A 689 -13.51 -4.98 -35.40
C HIS A 689 -13.32 -4.34 -34.01
N TYR A 690 -12.08 -4.15 -33.52
CA TYR A 690 -11.89 -3.41 -32.26
C TYR A 690 -11.78 -1.91 -32.54
N HIS A 691 -12.48 -1.08 -31.77
CA HIS A 691 -12.22 0.35 -31.70
C HIS A 691 -11.69 0.71 -30.31
N THR A 692 -10.70 1.61 -30.24
CA THR A 692 -10.24 2.23 -29.00
C THR A 692 -9.94 3.70 -29.17
N ILE A 693 -10.22 4.48 -28.13
CA ILE A 693 -9.78 5.86 -27.99
C ILE A 693 -9.03 6.02 -26.66
N TRP A 694 -7.88 6.70 -26.69
CA TRP A 694 -7.17 7.20 -25.51
C TRP A 694 -7.08 8.72 -25.58
N ARG A 695 -7.53 9.38 -24.50
CA ARG A 695 -7.56 10.84 -24.33
C ARG A 695 -6.96 11.27 -22.99
N ASP A 696 -6.55 12.53 -22.90
CA ASP A 696 -6.15 13.19 -21.66
C ASP A 696 -7.05 14.40 -21.41
N LYS A 697 -7.88 14.32 -20.35
CA LYS A 697 -8.84 15.36 -19.94
C LYS A 697 -8.23 16.76 -19.73
N THR A 698 -6.90 16.84 -19.57
CA THR A 698 -6.16 18.07 -19.24
C THR A 698 -5.07 18.44 -20.24
N ASN A 699 -4.78 17.56 -21.22
CA ASN A 699 -3.62 17.68 -22.09
C ASN A 699 -3.89 17.18 -23.53
N ASP A 700 -5.12 16.79 -23.89
CA ASP A 700 -5.50 16.58 -25.30
C ASP A 700 -5.05 17.78 -26.15
N TYR A 701 -4.50 17.53 -27.33
CA TYR A 701 -3.91 18.54 -28.20
C TYR A 701 -2.87 19.45 -27.51
N GLY A 702 -2.16 18.93 -26.50
CA GLY A 702 -1.17 19.69 -25.72
C GLY A 702 -1.79 20.71 -24.75
N GLY A 703 -3.06 20.52 -24.39
CA GLY A 703 -3.85 21.46 -23.59
C GLY A 703 -4.26 22.70 -24.37
N SER A 704 -4.57 22.55 -25.66
CA SER A 704 -4.98 23.61 -26.57
C SER A 704 -6.28 23.24 -27.29
N PHE A 705 -7.16 24.23 -27.45
CA PHE A 705 -8.54 24.13 -27.95
C PHE A 705 -9.56 23.56 -26.94
#